data_AF-A0A1Z4RU06-F1
#
_entry.id   AF-A0A1Z4RU06-F1
#
_cell.length_a   1.000
_cell.length_b   1.000
_cell.length_c   1.000
_cell.angle_alpha   90.00
_cell.angle_beta   90.00
_cell.angle_gamma   90.00
#
_symmetry.space_group_name_H-M   'P 1'
#
loop_
_entity.id
_entity.type
_entity.pdbx_description
1 polymer ?
#
loop_
_entity_poly.entity_id
_entity_poly.type
_entity_poly.pdbx_seq_one_letter_code
_entity_poly.pdbx_strand_id
1 'polypeptide(L)'
;MVQPNAYEQYMLELINRARLNPQAEAKRYNIDLNEGLNPGTISDSAKQPLAFNFLLIDSARAHSQWMLDTDTFSHTGEGGSTPSDRMIKAGYRFIGYAGYGENVGYAGTTGNLDLTSAVADIHQGLFKSAFHRINTLTYDFREIGLGNLTGDFGGFDTSMTTQNFARSGSNIFLTGVAYDDLLLDDDFYSVGEGLSGITVTAIRQSDNSIFTTTTMDAGGYQMVLPQGIYNVSFSEYNKIIGTTREITIGSENIKLDLRTDNLNFRIGNDRIQGGTENDTFYGYAGNDTLIGGAGNDYLDGGDGDDSLYGGAGNDTLIGGAGTDRIVETANTNFTITNTQLIGLGTDTISQIEVASLKGGIGNNNFNGLAVTQLNLNLDGDAGNDTLIGGAKSDILLGRTGNDRLEGRNGNDKLYGHENNDTLYGGNGNDYLDGGDGDDSLYGGAGNDTLIGGAGTDRIVEIADTNFTITDTQLIGLGTDTISQIELANLGGGISNNTLNGSSVTLLNLTLDGAAGNDTLIGGAKSDILLGRTGNDRLEGLNGNDKLYGHQNNDTLYGGNGNDYLDGGDGDDSLYGGAGNDTLIGGAGIDVFALESRQGQITINDFIKGTDLLGLTSSLSFNNLNIINNTSGTGTIIQDLTNNNATLAIINNVSAANITPSDFITL
;
A
#
# COMPACT_ATOMS: atom_id res chain seq x y z
N MET A 1 -33.00 40.69 14.88
CA MET A 1 -33.96 39.57 14.95
C MET A 1 -35.36 40.14 14.89
N VAL A 2 -36.02 40.00 13.75
CA VAL A 2 -37.41 40.42 13.56
C VAL A 2 -38.31 39.22 13.88
N GLN A 3 -39.34 39.42 14.71
CA GLN A 3 -40.26 38.35 15.08
C GLN A 3 -41.08 37.86 13.88
N PRO A 4 -41.55 36.59 13.86
CA PRO A 4 -42.49 36.12 12.84
C PRO A 4 -43.83 36.87 12.98
N ASN A 5 -44.41 37.29 11.86
CA ASN A 5 -45.70 37.95 11.80
C ASN A 5 -46.85 36.92 11.92
N ALA A 6 -48.10 37.39 12.05
CA ALA A 6 -49.25 36.52 12.25
C ALA A 6 -49.50 35.52 11.09
N TYR A 7 -49.12 35.89 9.87
CA TYR A 7 -49.31 35.06 8.67
C TYR A 7 -48.24 33.97 8.54
N GLU A 8 -46.99 34.29 8.92
CA GLU A 8 -45.93 33.30 9.06
C GLU A 8 -46.25 32.32 10.21
N GLN A 9 -46.73 32.82 11.35
CA GLN A 9 -47.20 31.96 12.46
C GLN A 9 -48.35 31.03 12.00
N TYR A 10 -49.33 31.55 11.27
CA TYR A 10 -50.42 30.76 10.71
C TYR A 10 -49.93 29.69 9.73
N MET A 11 -49.02 30.04 8.81
CA MET A 11 -48.40 29.09 7.88
C MET A 11 -47.67 27.95 8.62
N LEU A 12 -46.97 28.26 9.71
CA LEU A 12 -46.33 27.25 10.56
C LEU A 12 -47.36 26.32 11.23
N GLU A 13 -48.51 26.83 11.68
CA GLU A 13 -49.59 26.01 12.20
C GLU A 13 -50.16 25.04 11.14
N LEU A 14 -50.31 25.50 9.90
CA LEU A 14 -50.76 24.66 8.78
C LEU A 14 -49.77 23.52 8.49
N ILE A 15 -48.48 23.85 8.42
CA ILE A 15 -47.39 22.87 8.21
C ILE A 15 -47.32 21.88 9.37
N ASN A 16 -47.37 22.34 10.62
CA ASN A 16 -47.29 21.46 11.78
C ASN A 16 -48.55 20.58 11.91
N ARG A 17 -49.74 21.06 11.53
CA ARG A 17 -50.93 20.21 11.39
C ARG A 17 -50.70 19.10 10.36
N ALA A 18 -50.17 19.44 9.19
CA ALA A 18 -49.86 18.48 8.13
C ALA A 18 -48.81 17.45 8.56
N ARG A 19 -47.79 17.86 9.32
CA ARG A 19 -46.76 16.98 9.88
C ARG A 19 -47.30 16.03 10.96
N LEU A 20 -48.23 16.50 11.80
CA LEU A 20 -48.88 15.69 12.84
C LEU A 20 -49.85 14.65 12.28
N ASN A 21 -50.52 14.91 11.15
CA ASN A 21 -51.38 13.93 10.49
C ASN A 21 -51.36 14.07 8.95
N PRO A 22 -50.31 13.54 8.29
CA PRO A 22 -50.12 13.63 6.84
C PRO A 22 -51.29 13.11 6.02
N GLN A 23 -51.86 11.96 6.42
CA GLN A 23 -52.94 11.30 5.68
C GLN A 23 -54.27 12.06 5.80
N ALA A 24 -54.55 12.68 6.96
CA ALA A 24 -55.73 13.53 7.12
C ALA A 24 -55.62 14.83 6.31
N GLU A 25 -54.42 15.41 6.21
CA GLU A 25 -54.18 16.61 5.40
C GLU A 25 -54.25 16.31 3.89
N ALA A 26 -53.70 15.19 3.42
CA ALA A 26 -53.87 14.72 2.04
C ALA A 26 -55.35 14.52 1.70
N LYS A 27 -56.11 13.88 2.58
CA LYS A 27 -57.56 13.72 2.45
C LYS A 27 -58.31 15.06 2.44
N ARG A 28 -57.87 16.06 3.23
CA ARG A 28 -58.45 17.41 3.24
C ARG A 28 -58.30 18.12 1.89
N TYR A 29 -57.22 17.82 1.15
CA TYR A 29 -56.95 18.40 -0.16
C TYR A 29 -57.33 17.53 -1.35
N ASN A 30 -57.96 16.37 -1.09
CA ASN A 30 -58.44 15.40 -2.07
C ASN A 30 -57.31 14.93 -3.02
N ILE A 31 -56.17 14.58 -2.43
CA ILE A 31 -55.01 13.98 -3.11
C ILE A 31 -54.57 12.70 -2.38
N ASP A 32 -53.83 11.84 -3.08
CA ASP A 32 -53.10 10.75 -2.42
C ASP A 32 -51.79 11.26 -1.80
N LEU A 33 -51.40 10.75 -0.63
CA LEU A 33 -50.21 11.23 0.10
C LEU A 33 -48.92 11.08 -0.72
N ASN A 34 -48.86 10.09 -1.60
CA ASN A 34 -47.75 9.82 -2.52
C ASN A 34 -48.10 10.15 -3.99
N GLU A 35 -49.09 10.99 -4.25
CA GLU A 35 -49.46 11.40 -5.61
C GLU A 35 -48.30 12.10 -6.33
N GLY A 36 -47.88 11.55 -7.48
CA GLY A 36 -46.68 12.00 -8.21
C GLY A 36 -45.34 11.54 -7.60
N LEU A 37 -45.34 10.58 -6.68
CA LEU A 37 -44.15 9.99 -6.05
C LEU A 37 -44.17 8.46 -6.12
N ASN A 38 -43.00 7.83 -5.92
CA ASN A 38 -42.94 6.38 -5.72
C ASN A 38 -43.74 5.98 -4.45
N PRO A 39 -44.47 4.86 -4.45
CA PRO A 39 -45.21 4.39 -3.28
C PRO A 39 -44.34 4.27 -2.03
N GLY A 40 -44.78 4.85 -0.91
CA GLY A 40 -44.06 4.83 0.37
C GLY A 40 -42.99 5.92 0.55
N THR A 41 -42.76 6.80 -0.44
CA THR A 41 -41.79 7.91 -0.36
C THR A 41 -42.08 8.85 0.81
N ILE A 42 -43.37 9.12 1.07
CA ILE A 42 -43.88 9.83 2.24
C ILE A 42 -44.66 8.84 3.10
N SER A 43 -44.15 8.58 4.30
CA SER A 43 -44.84 7.84 5.35
C SER A 43 -46.00 8.65 5.94
N ASP A 44 -47.11 7.98 6.26
CA ASP A 44 -48.31 8.52 6.91
C ASP A 44 -48.13 8.88 8.39
N SER A 45 -47.04 8.42 9.02
CA SER A 45 -46.84 8.52 10.47
C SER A 45 -46.54 9.96 10.91
N ALA A 46 -46.93 10.30 12.14
CA ALA A 46 -46.77 11.65 12.69
C ALA A 46 -45.28 12.06 12.78
N LYS A 47 -44.99 13.30 12.38
CA LYS A 47 -43.65 13.89 12.35
C LYS A 47 -43.50 14.96 13.41
N GLN A 48 -42.27 15.18 13.86
CA GLN A 48 -41.97 16.23 14.83
C GLN A 48 -42.38 17.61 14.28
N PRO A 49 -43.10 18.44 15.06
CA PRO A 49 -43.36 19.83 14.71
C PRO A 49 -42.05 20.60 14.50
N LEU A 50 -42.08 21.57 13.60
CA LEU A 50 -40.97 22.47 13.33
C LEU A 50 -41.05 23.70 14.22
N ALA A 51 -39.88 24.20 14.63
CA ALA A 51 -39.72 25.44 15.37
C ALA A 51 -39.09 26.52 14.50
N PHE A 52 -39.51 27.78 14.68
CA PHE A 52 -38.92 28.92 13.99
C PHE A 52 -37.44 29.07 14.32
N ASN A 53 -36.60 29.29 13.29
CA ASN A 53 -35.26 29.82 13.45
C ASN A 53 -35.17 31.23 12.83
N PHE A 54 -34.77 32.22 13.61
CA PHE A 54 -34.75 33.62 13.18
C PHE A 54 -33.77 33.90 12.04
N LEU A 55 -32.65 33.17 11.95
CA LEU A 55 -31.69 33.32 10.85
C LEU A 55 -32.28 32.79 9.53
N LEU A 56 -33.09 31.72 9.61
CA LEU A 56 -33.84 31.20 8.47
C LEU A 56 -34.99 32.13 8.07
N ILE A 57 -35.66 32.80 9.02
CA ILE A 57 -36.66 33.84 8.71
C ILE A 57 -36.00 35.02 7.96
N ASP A 58 -34.86 35.51 8.47
CA ASP A 58 -34.16 36.66 7.86
C ASP A 58 -33.66 36.30 6.44
N SER A 59 -33.13 35.08 6.23
CA SER A 59 -32.80 34.55 4.90
C SER A 59 -34.04 34.41 3.99
N ALA A 60 -35.16 33.89 4.51
CA ALA A 60 -36.37 33.65 3.73
C ALA A 60 -37.00 34.95 3.23
N ARG A 61 -37.09 35.97 4.09
CA ARG A 61 -37.58 37.29 3.70
C ARG A 61 -36.65 37.99 2.72
N ALA A 62 -35.33 37.85 2.87
CA ALA A 62 -34.38 38.41 1.91
C ALA A 62 -34.55 37.81 0.51
N HIS A 63 -34.80 36.49 0.41
CA HIS A 63 -35.07 35.85 -0.88
C HIS A 63 -36.46 36.23 -1.45
N SER A 64 -37.52 36.24 -0.64
CA SER A 64 -38.83 36.74 -1.07
C SER A 64 -38.78 38.20 -1.55
N GLN A 65 -37.98 39.05 -0.90
CA GLN A 65 -37.83 40.46 -1.30
C GLN A 65 -37.03 40.58 -2.59
N TRP A 66 -35.95 39.81 -2.74
CA TRP A 66 -35.19 39.77 -3.99
C TRP A 66 -36.08 39.32 -5.15
N MET A 67 -36.86 38.25 -4.98
CA MET A 67 -37.82 37.78 -6.00
C MET A 67 -38.82 38.87 -6.41
N LEU A 68 -39.37 39.62 -5.46
CA LEU A 68 -40.21 40.79 -5.71
C LEU A 68 -39.46 41.91 -6.46
N ASP A 69 -38.27 42.28 -5.99
CA ASP A 69 -37.48 43.40 -6.53
C ASP A 69 -36.95 43.12 -7.95
N THR A 70 -36.75 41.86 -8.32
CA THR A 70 -36.25 41.42 -9.64
C THR A 70 -37.32 40.77 -10.51
N ASP A 71 -38.59 40.75 -10.08
CA ASP A 71 -39.71 40.18 -10.82
C ASP A 71 -39.46 38.72 -11.26
N THR A 72 -38.80 37.94 -10.39
CA THR A 72 -38.24 36.61 -10.68
C THR A 72 -38.72 35.59 -9.66
N PHE A 73 -39.21 34.42 -10.10
CA PHE A 73 -39.61 33.33 -9.21
C PHE A 73 -38.65 32.13 -9.37
N SER A 74 -37.74 31.94 -8.41
CA SER A 74 -36.69 30.93 -8.51
C SER A 74 -36.17 30.45 -7.16
N HIS A 75 -35.67 29.22 -7.11
CA HIS A 75 -34.83 28.72 -6.02
C HIS A 75 -33.41 29.31 -6.00
N THR A 76 -32.95 29.84 -7.14
CA THR A 76 -31.66 30.50 -7.30
C THR A 76 -31.82 32.00 -7.06
N GLY A 77 -31.04 32.56 -6.15
CA GLY A 77 -31.14 33.96 -5.73
C GLY A 77 -30.13 34.88 -6.41
N GLU A 78 -30.01 36.09 -5.87
CA GLU A 78 -29.01 37.10 -6.24
C GLU A 78 -27.63 36.47 -6.53
N GLY A 79 -27.05 36.77 -7.69
CA GLY A 79 -25.72 36.31 -8.08
C GLY A 79 -25.58 34.80 -8.32
N GLY A 80 -26.68 34.06 -8.49
CA GLY A 80 -26.64 32.60 -8.62
C GLY A 80 -26.66 31.85 -7.29
N SER A 81 -26.92 32.53 -6.18
CA SER A 81 -26.83 31.94 -4.83
C SER A 81 -27.83 30.79 -4.62
N THR A 82 -27.36 29.68 -4.06
CA THR A 82 -28.20 28.54 -3.65
C THR A 82 -28.95 28.86 -2.34
N PRO A 83 -29.98 28.08 -1.96
CA PRO A 83 -30.63 28.24 -0.66
C PRO A 83 -29.65 28.09 0.52
N SER A 84 -28.66 27.18 0.43
CA SER A 84 -27.58 27.06 1.40
C SER A 84 -26.74 28.33 1.52
N ASP A 85 -26.38 28.98 0.41
CA ASP A 85 -25.58 30.21 0.44
C ASP A 85 -26.35 31.34 1.10
N ARG A 86 -27.66 31.44 0.87
CA ARG A 86 -28.53 32.41 1.53
C ARG A 86 -28.65 32.16 3.03
N MET A 87 -28.80 30.89 3.43
CA MET A 87 -28.78 30.48 4.85
C MET A 87 -27.45 30.85 5.53
N ILE A 88 -26.30 30.56 4.90
CA ILE A 88 -24.96 30.88 5.41
C ILE A 88 -24.75 32.41 5.45
N LYS A 89 -25.19 33.16 4.43
CA LYS A 89 -25.17 34.63 4.37
C LYS A 89 -25.97 35.27 5.51
N ALA A 90 -27.07 34.62 5.94
CA ALA A 90 -27.84 35.00 7.14
C ALA A 90 -27.22 34.52 8.47
N GLY A 91 -26.05 33.86 8.44
CA GLY A 91 -25.33 33.38 9.63
C GLY A 91 -25.76 32.00 10.14
N TYR A 92 -26.62 31.27 9.42
CA TYR A 92 -27.01 29.91 9.79
C TYR A 92 -25.81 28.96 9.67
N ARG A 93 -25.69 28.01 10.60
CA ARG A 93 -24.63 26.99 10.61
C ARG A 93 -25.24 25.61 10.58
N PHE A 94 -24.91 24.83 9.54
CA PHE A 94 -25.21 23.41 9.49
C PHE A 94 -24.36 22.65 10.53
N ILE A 95 -24.95 21.66 11.19
CA ILE A 95 -24.28 20.83 12.20
C ILE A 95 -24.35 19.37 11.74
N GLY A 96 -23.20 18.80 11.37
CA GLY A 96 -23.09 17.44 10.80
C GLY A 96 -23.55 17.35 9.33
N TYR A 97 -23.88 16.14 8.87
CA TYR A 97 -24.47 15.83 7.55
C TYR A 97 -25.93 16.33 7.41
N ALA A 98 -26.19 17.58 7.82
CA ALA A 98 -27.46 18.26 7.65
C ALA A 98 -27.43 19.09 6.37
N GLY A 99 -28.52 19.04 5.61
CA GLY A 99 -28.81 19.98 4.53
C GLY A 99 -30.15 20.69 4.72
N TYR A 100 -30.70 21.12 3.61
CA TYR A 100 -31.82 22.03 3.50
C TYR A 100 -32.81 21.56 2.42
N GLY A 101 -34.05 22.06 2.52
CA GLY A 101 -34.99 22.06 1.40
C GLY A 101 -35.76 23.37 1.40
N GLU A 102 -35.82 24.03 0.23
CA GLU A 102 -36.63 25.24 0.03
C GLU A 102 -37.95 24.91 -0.64
N ASN A 103 -39.03 25.57 -0.22
CA ASN A 103 -40.28 25.65 -0.95
C ASN A 103 -40.56 27.13 -1.27
N VAL A 104 -40.81 27.45 -2.53
CA VAL A 104 -41.27 28.79 -2.96
C VAL A 104 -42.76 28.72 -3.30
N GLY A 105 -43.55 29.72 -2.93
CA GLY A 105 -45.00 29.69 -3.17
C GLY A 105 -45.62 31.07 -3.36
N TYR A 106 -46.69 31.14 -4.15
CA TYR A 106 -47.47 32.35 -4.33
C TYR A 106 -48.98 32.08 -4.26
N ALA A 107 -49.74 33.12 -3.92
CA ALA A 107 -51.19 33.17 -4.10
C ALA A 107 -51.63 34.59 -4.43
N GLY A 108 -52.70 34.71 -5.20
CA GLY A 108 -53.27 35.99 -5.60
C GLY A 108 -54.79 35.93 -5.72
N THR A 109 -55.42 37.10 -5.62
CA THR A 109 -56.87 37.28 -5.72
C THR A 109 -57.16 38.61 -6.39
N THR A 110 -58.21 38.69 -7.19
CA THR A 110 -58.71 39.98 -7.70
C THR A 110 -59.33 40.82 -6.57
N GLY A 111 -58.67 41.91 -6.18
CA GLY A 111 -59.12 42.83 -5.14
C GLY A 111 -58.58 42.53 -3.74
N ASN A 112 -59.31 42.98 -2.69
CA ASN A 112 -58.84 42.96 -1.28
C ASN A 112 -58.34 41.57 -0.85
N LEU A 113 -57.01 41.39 -0.86
CA LEU A 113 -56.32 40.17 -0.50
C LEU A 113 -56.52 39.82 0.99
N ASP A 114 -57.32 38.79 1.26
CA ASP A 114 -57.31 38.15 2.58
C ASP A 114 -56.05 37.30 2.70
N LEU A 115 -55.03 37.88 3.34
CA LEU A 115 -53.75 37.23 3.63
C LEU A 115 -53.90 35.92 4.42
N THR A 116 -55.01 35.72 5.13
CA THR A 116 -55.30 34.45 5.83
C THR A 116 -55.64 33.35 4.82
N SER A 117 -56.55 33.64 3.87
CA SER A 117 -56.88 32.72 2.78
C SER A 117 -55.69 32.49 1.86
N ALA A 118 -54.96 33.55 1.47
CA ALA A 118 -53.78 33.43 0.61
C ALA A 118 -52.72 32.49 1.20
N VAL A 119 -52.46 32.56 2.51
CA VAL A 119 -51.55 31.62 3.20
C VAL A 119 -52.10 30.18 3.21
N ALA A 120 -53.41 30.01 3.40
CA ALA A 120 -54.04 28.69 3.34
C ALA A 120 -53.98 28.06 1.93
N ASP A 121 -54.10 28.89 0.89
CA ASP A 121 -54.03 28.49 -0.51
C ASP A 121 -52.59 28.17 -0.93
N ILE A 122 -51.60 28.96 -0.49
CA ILE A 122 -50.16 28.64 -0.66
C ILE A 122 -49.86 27.28 -0.04
N HIS A 123 -50.25 27.05 1.22
CA HIS A 123 -50.06 25.74 1.87
C HIS A 123 -50.75 24.61 1.12
N GLN A 124 -51.97 24.81 0.60
CA GLN A 124 -52.65 23.81 -0.22
C GLN A 124 -51.89 23.51 -1.52
N GLY A 125 -51.42 24.53 -2.25
CA GLY A 125 -50.66 24.36 -3.49
C GLY A 125 -49.35 23.60 -3.28
N LEU A 126 -48.59 24.02 -2.26
CA LEU A 126 -47.37 23.36 -1.82
C LEU A 126 -47.62 21.90 -1.37
N PHE A 127 -48.74 21.63 -0.70
CA PHE A 127 -49.08 20.26 -0.29
C PHE A 127 -49.53 19.39 -1.47
N LYS A 128 -50.14 19.96 -2.51
CA LYS A 128 -50.51 19.22 -3.73
C LYS A 128 -49.30 18.85 -4.59
N SER A 129 -48.32 19.75 -4.71
CA SER A 129 -47.10 19.47 -5.47
C SER A 129 -46.22 18.41 -4.80
N ALA A 130 -45.84 17.38 -5.55
CA ALA A 130 -45.17 16.18 -5.05
C ALA A 130 -43.87 16.47 -4.27
N PHE A 131 -42.99 17.32 -4.82
CA PHE A 131 -41.71 17.65 -4.22
C PHE A 131 -41.83 18.68 -3.08
N HIS A 132 -42.71 19.69 -3.20
CA HIS A 132 -43.01 20.63 -2.12
C HIS A 132 -43.60 19.92 -0.88
N ARG A 133 -44.47 18.92 -1.10
CA ARG A 133 -45.01 18.05 -0.05
C ARG A 133 -43.94 17.17 0.60
N ILE A 134 -42.98 16.67 -0.19
CA ILE A 134 -41.78 15.97 0.29
C ILE A 134 -41.03 16.81 1.32
N ASN A 135 -40.75 18.09 1.04
CA ASN A 135 -40.04 18.96 1.96
C ASN A 135 -40.87 19.24 3.21
N THR A 136 -42.16 19.53 3.03
CA THR A 136 -43.12 19.73 4.13
C THR A 136 -43.13 18.54 5.11
N LEU A 137 -42.94 17.32 4.59
CA LEU A 137 -43.14 16.05 5.30
C LEU A 137 -41.90 15.15 5.45
N THR A 138 -40.66 15.63 5.30
CA THR A 138 -39.50 14.78 5.69
C THR A 138 -39.29 14.74 7.21
N TYR A 139 -38.73 13.62 7.69
CA TYR A 139 -38.33 13.36 9.07
C TYR A 139 -37.05 14.09 9.48
N ASP A 140 -36.25 14.56 8.53
CA ASP A 140 -34.94 15.12 8.81
C ASP A 140 -35.06 16.51 9.45
N PHE A 141 -36.07 17.26 9.04
CA PHE A 141 -36.24 18.67 9.36
C PHE A 141 -36.68 18.94 10.81
N ARG A 142 -36.03 19.92 11.48
CA ARG A 142 -36.34 20.37 12.86
C ARG A 142 -36.71 21.85 12.95
N GLU A 143 -36.03 22.68 12.16
CA GLU A 143 -36.21 24.12 12.15
C GLU A 143 -36.82 24.61 10.83
N ILE A 144 -37.38 25.81 10.86
CA ILE A 144 -38.03 26.45 9.72
C ILE A 144 -37.83 27.97 9.70
N GLY A 145 -37.56 28.51 8.51
CA GLY A 145 -37.69 29.93 8.19
C GLY A 145 -38.88 30.17 7.28
N LEU A 146 -39.67 31.19 7.58
CA LEU A 146 -40.78 31.66 6.76
C LEU A 146 -40.58 33.13 6.43
N GLY A 147 -40.74 33.51 5.17
CA GLY A 147 -40.71 34.90 4.72
C GLY A 147 -41.90 35.21 3.83
N ASN A 148 -42.98 35.74 4.41
CA ASN A 148 -44.19 36.12 3.68
C ASN A 148 -44.17 37.62 3.38
N LEU A 149 -44.17 37.99 2.10
CA LEU A 149 -44.21 39.37 1.63
C LEU A 149 -45.39 39.62 0.68
N THR A 150 -45.84 40.87 0.66
CA THR A 150 -46.89 41.38 -0.24
C THR A 150 -46.28 42.47 -1.11
N GLY A 151 -46.43 42.37 -2.42
CA GLY A 151 -45.88 43.36 -3.35
C GLY A 151 -46.17 43.00 -4.80
N ASP A 152 -45.89 43.95 -5.69
CA ASP A 152 -46.30 43.92 -7.09
C ASP A 152 -45.32 43.09 -7.93
N PHE A 153 -45.84 42.13 -8.69
CA PHE A 153 -45.08 41.15 -9.47
C PHE A 153 -45.67 41.08 -10.90
N GLY A 154 -44.91 41.50 -11.91
CA GLY A 154 -45.34 41.70 -13.30
C GLY A 154 -44.79 40.69 -14.31
N GLY A 155 -43.85 39.84 -13.91
CA GLY A 155 -43.04 38.99 -14.78
C GLY A 155 -43.62 37.61 -15.07
N PHE A 156 -44.94 37.44 -14.92
CA PHE A 156 -45.56 36.12 -15.00
C PHE A 156 -45.79 35.67 -16.45
N ASP A 157 -44.90 34.82 -16.96
CA ASP A 157 -45.21 33.93 -18.08
C ASP A 157 -45.78 32.59 -17.58
N THR A 158 -46.72 32.04 -18.35
CA THR A 158 -47.49 30.83 -18.04
C THR A 158 -46.67 29.53 -18.01
N SER A 159 -45.37 29.59 -18.32
CA SER A 159 -44.44 28.47 -18.40
C SER A 159 -43.91 27.95 -17.05
N MET A 160 -44.07 28.69 -15.94
CA MET A 160 -43.38 28.44 -14.66
C MET A 160 -43.91 27.27 -13.80
N THR A 161 -44.43 26.18 -14.38
CA THR A 161 -45.11 25.09 -13.62
C THR A 161 -44.22 23.95 -13.13
N THR A 162 -42.93 23.89 -13.49
CA THR A 162 -41.98 22.88 -12.97
C THR A 162 -40.58 23.46 -12.75
N GLN A 163 -40.19 23.72 -11.49
CA GLN A 163 -38.79 23.84 -11.08
C GLN A 163 -38.40 22.69 -10.15
N ASN A 164 -37.16 22.21 -10.30
CA ASN A 164 -36.62 21.06 -9.57
C ASN A 164 -36.00 21.46 -8.22
N PHE A 165 -35.93 20.49 -7.32
CA PHE A 165 -35.54 20.67 -5.93
C PHE A 165 -34.06 20.37 -5.65
N ALA A 166 -33.43 21.23 -4.86
CA ALA A 166 -32.27 20.85 -4.06
C ALA A 166 -32.75 20.03 -2.84
N ARG A 167 -32.14 18.86 -2.63
CA ARG A 167 -32.41 17.96 -1.49
C ARG A 167 -31.09 17.57 -0.82
N SER A 168 -30.96 17.88 0.47
CA SER A 168 -29.93 17.36 1.37
C SER A 168 -30.43 17.47 2.82
N GLY A 169 -30.02 16.57 3.74
CA GLY A 169 -30.35 16.50 5.17
C GLY A 169 -31.53 17.32 5.78
N SER A 170 -31.27 18.18 6.78
CA SER A 170 -32.09 18.28 8.01
C SER A 170 -32.76 19.63 8.41
N ASN A 171 -33.08 20.61 7.55
CA ASN A 171 -34.06 21.71 7.88
C ASN A 171 -34.97 22.22 6.72
N ILE A 172 -36.20 22.71 7.03
CA ILE A 172 -37.09 23.40 6.05
C ILE A 172 -36.69 24.87 5.89
N PHE A 173 -36.79 25.35 4.66
CA PHE A 173 -36.82 26.75 4.28
C PHE A 173 -38.06 27.03 3.40
N LEU A 174 -38.70 28.19 3.56
CA LEU A 174 -39.98 28.49 2.91
C LEU A 174 -40.14 30.00 2.65
N THR A 175 -40.40 30.36 1.39
CA THR A 175 -40.47 31.76 0.93
C THR A 175 -41.79 32.01 0.20
N GLY A 176 -42.57 33.00 0.63
CA GLY A 176 -43.91 33.30 0.11
C GLY A 176 -44.05 34.74 -0.40
N VAL A 177 -44.63 34.90 -1.59
CA VAL A 177 -44.96 36.19 -2.22
C VAL A 177 -46.44 36.20 -2.62
N ALA A 178 -47.18 37.28 -2.39
CA ALA A 178 -48.62 37.37 -2.76
C ALA A 178 -48.98 38.67 -3.48
N TYR A 179 -49.81 38.60 -4.54
CA TYR A 179 -50.13 39.74 -5.44
C TYR A 179 -51.53 39.72 -6.13
N ASP A 180 -51.91 40.82 -6.79
CA ASP A 180 -53.23 41.16 -7.40
C ASP A 180 -53.11 41.41 -8.94
N ASP A 181 -53.73 40.50 -9.68
CA ASP A 181 -54.01 40.29 -11.12
C ASP A 181 -53.67 41.31 -12.26
N LEU A 182 -53.27 40.76 -13.43
CA LEU A 182 -53.95 40.96 -14.73
C LEU A 182 -53.37 40.13 -15.91
N LEU A 183 -54.06 39.04 -16.33
CA LEU A 183 -54.53 38.79 -17.74
C LEU A 183 -55.02 37.34 -18.02
N LEU A 184 -55.71 37.18 -19.17
CA LEU A 184 -56.63 36.08 -19.53
C LEU A 184 -56.12 35.15 -20.66
N ASP A 185 -56.62 33.91 -20.61
CA ASP A 185 -56.85 32.89 -21.67
C ASP A 185 -55.69 32.29 -22.52
N ASP A 186 -55.78 30.95 -22.61
CA ASP A 186 -55.44 30.03 -23.72
C ASP A 186 -53.97 29.74 -24.17
N ASP A 187 -53.41 28.70 -23.52
CA ASP A 187 -53.10 27.37 -24.11
C ASP A 187 -51.81 27.07 -24.95
N PHE A 188 -51.03 26.08 -24.44
CA PHE A 188 -50.05 25.14 -25.05
C PHE A 188 -48.54 25.48 -25.33
N TYR A 189 -47.70 24.55 -24.83
CA TYR A 189 -46.23 24.34 -24.89
C TYR A 189 -45.43 24.66 -26.19
N SER A 190 -44.15 25.08 -26.06
CA SER A 190 -43.02 24.53 -26.88
C SER A 190 -41.57 24.83 -26.37
N VAL A 191 -40.71 23.80 -26.36
CA VAL A 191 -39.22 23.73 -26.54
C VAL A 191 -38.26 24.86 -26.09
N GLY A 192 -37.25 24.49 -25.28
CA GLY A 192 -35.85 24.99 -25.40
C GLY A 192 -35.38 26.11 -24.48
N GLU A 193 -34.70 25.77 -23.38
CA GLU A 193 -33.99 26.71 -22.49
C GLU A 193 -32.62 26.14 -22.11
N GLY A 194 -31.59 26.54 -22.87
CA GLY A 194 -30.19 26.16 -22.68
C GLY A 194 -29.28 27.18 -23.37
N LEU A 195 -28.02 27.31 -22.94
CA LEU A 195 -27.12 28.36 -23.43
C LEU A 195 -26.92 28.28 -24.96
N SER A 196 -27.57 29.20 -25.67
CA SER A 196 -27.52 29.28 -27.13
C SER A 196 -26.13 29.71 -27.61
N GLY A 197 -25.48 28.88 -28.43
CA GLY A 197 -24.25 29.23 -29.15
C GLY A 197 -23.16 28.14 -29.19
N ILE A 198 -23.18 27.19 -28.26
CA ILE A 198 -22.13 26.16 -28.17
C ILE A 198 -22.48 24.96 -29.07
N THR A 199 -21.53 24.55 -29.91
CA THR A 199 -21.59 23.30 -30.69
C THR A 199 -20.69 22.26 -30.05
N VAL A 200 -21.27 21.12 -29.67
CA VAL A 200 -20.53 19.93 -29.24
C VAL A 200 -20.28 19.05 -30.45
N THR A 201 -19.04 18.63 -30.66
CA THR A 201 -18.63 17.78 -31.80
C THR A 201 -17.95 16.51 -31.29
N ALA A 202 -18.50 15.34 -31.57
CA ALA A 202 -17.86 14.05 -31.36
C ALA A 202 -17.35 13.47 -32.69
N ILE A 203 -16.07 13.10 -32.77
CA ILE A 203 -15.48 12.45 -33.95
C ILE A 203 -15.06 11.03 -33.60
N ARG A 204 -15.65 10.05 -34.29
CA ARG A 204 -15.43 8.62 -34.07
C ARG A 204 -14.07 8.19 -34.62
N GLN A 205 -13.20 7.65 -33.77
CA GLN A 205 -11.81 7.38 -34.14
C GLN A 205 -11.64 6.24 -35.17
N SER A 206 -12.62 5.33 -35.31
CA SER A 206 -12.53 4.17 -36.22
C SER A 206 -12.68 4.51 -37.70
N ASP A 207 -13.37 5.60 -38.02
CA ASP A 207 -13.81 5.95 -39.38
C ASP A 207 -13.89 7.46 -39.64
N ASN A 208 -13.51 8.29 -38.66
CA ASN A 208 -13.66 9.75 -38.63
C ASN A 208 -15.09 10.24 -38.89
N SER A 209 -16.12 9.43 -38.59
CA SER A 209 -17.51 9.91 -38.63
C SER A 209 -17.74 11.00 -37.57
N ILE A 210 -18.29 12.13 -38.02
CA ILE A 210 -18.50 13.32 -37.19
C ILE A 210 -19.97 13.40 -36.79
N PHE A 211 -20.21 13.60 -35.50
CA PHE A 211 -21.51 13.81 -34.88
C PHE A 211 -21.45 15.17 -34.19
N THR A 212 -22.49 15.98 -34.37
CA THR A 212 -22.57 17.32 -33.77
C THR A 212 -23.92 17.52 -33.14
N THR A 213 -23.94 18.17 -31.97
CA THR A 213 -25.17 18.67 -31.37
C THR A 213 -25.01 20.13 -30.94
N THR A 214 -26.07 20.90 -31.16
CA THR A 214 -26.32 22.20 -30.53
C THR A 214 -27.57 22.11 -29.64
N THR A 215 -28.12 20.91 -29.47
CA THR A 215 -29.40 20.66 -28.79
C THR A 215 -29.11 20.31 -27.33
N MET A 216 -29.69 21.08 -26.44
CA MET A 216 -29.55 20.95 -24.99
C MET A 216 -30.94 20.70 -24.40
N ASP A 217 -31.06 19.62 -23.62
CA ASP A 217 -32.26 19.27 -22.86
C ASP A 217 -32.02 19.54 -21.36
N ALA A 218 -33.04 19.29 -20.52
CA ALA A 218 -32.94 19.35 -19.07
C ALA A 218 -31.98 18.28 -18.50
N GLY A 219 -30.67 18.57 -18.56
CA GLY A 219 -29.59 17.67 -18.17
C GLY A 219 -28.30 17.82 -18.99
N GLY A 220 -28.27 18.60 -20.07
CA GLY A 220 -27.06 18.87 -20.86
C GLY A 220 -27.24 18.66 -22.38
N TYR A 221 -26.12 18.68 -23.11
CA TYR A 221 -26.10 18.49 -24.56
C TYR A 221 -26.36 17.04 -24.97
N GLN A 222 -27.39 16.81 -25.79
CA GLN A 222 -27.80 15.48 -26.22
C GLN A 222 -27.17 15.08 -27.55
N MET A 223 -26.42 13.99 -27.57
CA MET A 223 -25.78 13.45 -28.78
C MET A 223 -25.81 11.92 -28.80
N VAL A 224 -26.54 11.35 -29.76
CA VAL A 224 -26.65 9.90 -29.94
C VAL A 224 -25.48 9.38 -30.76
N LEU A 225 -24.64 8.55 -30.14
CA LEU A 225 -23.43 8.00 -30.74
C LEU A 225 -23.53 6.46 -30.88
N PRO A 226 -23.18 5.87 -32.03
CA PRO A 226 -22.94 4.43 -32.15
C PRO A 226 -21.87 3.94 -31.16
N GLN A 227 -21.85 2.66 -30.82
CA GLN A 227 -20.80 2.11 -29.94
C GLN A 227 -19.41 2.33 -30.57
N GLY A 228 -18.49 3.03 -29.88
CA GLY A 228 -17.20 3.43 -30.44
C GLY A 228 -16.41 4.38 -29.53
N ILE A 229 -15.23 4.79 -29.98
CA ILE A 229 -14.36 5.76 -29.29
C ILE A 229 -14.50 7.12 -30.00
N TYR A 230 -14.65 8.20 -29.24
CA TYR A 230 -14.92 9.54 -29.77
C TYR A 230 -14.00 10.59 -29.15
N ASN A 231 -13.58 11.56 -29.96
CA ASN A 231 -13.00 12.81 -29.47
C ASN A 231 -14.12 13.85 -29.39
N VAL A 232 -14.41 14.41 -28.21
CA VAL A 232 -15.49 15.39 -28.00
C VAL A 232 -14.90 16.79 -27.80
N SER A 233 -15.42 17.80 -28.51
CA SER A 233 -14.97 19.19 -28.40
C SER A 233 -16.13 20.19 -28.41
N PHE A 234 -15.92 21.34 -27.76
CA PHE A 234 -16.86 22.45 -27.65
C PHE A 234 -16.34 23.67 -28.44
N SER A 235 -17.24 24.53 -28.94
CA SER A 235 -16.93 25.45 -30.04
C SER A 235 -16.16 26.74 -29.70
N GLU A 236 -15.85 27.05 -28.44
CA GLU A 236 -15.12 28.26 -28.05
C GLU A 236 -13.84 28.00 -27.24
N TYR A 237 -12.82 27.41 -27.87
CA TYR A 237 -11.45 27.96 -27.97
C TYR A 237 -10.55 27.07 -28.84
N ASN A 238 -9.54 27.64 -29.51
CA ASN A 238 -8.72 26.94 -30.51
C ASN A 238 -7.37 26.46 -29.95
N LYS A 239 -7.01 25.18 -30.16
CA LYS A 239 -5.86 24.70 -31.00
C LYS A 239 -5.16 23.40 -30.50
N ILE A 240 -5.48 22.28 -31.15
CA ILE A 240 -4.70 21.03 -31.45
C ILE A 240 -3.39 20.81 -30.65
N ILE A 241 -3.26 19.74 -29.84
CA ILE A 241 -2.83 18.33 -30.14
C ILE A 241 -3.14 17.48 -28.87
N GLY A 242 -3.38 16.15 -28.86
CA GLY A 242 -3.16 15.10 -29.88
C GLY A 242 -4.04 13.83 -29.71
N THR A 243 -3.49 12.72 -29.17
CA THR A 243 -4.18 11.41 -29.00
C THR A 243 -3.76 10.65 -27.73
N THR A 244 -4.68 10.21 -26.86
CA THR A 244 -5.09 8.79 -26.60
C THR A 244 -6.43 8.76 -25.80
N ARG A 245 -6.86 7.60 -25.23
CA ARG A 245 -8.12 7.43 -24.45
C ARG A 245 -8.03 8.02 -23.04
N GLU A 246 -8.08 9.33 -22.93
CA GLU A 246 -8.14 10.03 -21.63
C GLU A 246 -9.22 11.12 -21.70
N ILE A 247 -9.93 11.32 -20.58
CA ILE A 247 -10.49 12.63 -20.27
C ILE A 247 -9.31 13.43 -19.70
N THR A 248 -8.45 13.97 -20.57
CA THR A 248 -7.41 14.92 -20.16
C THR A 248 -8.08 16.29 -20.06
N ILE A 249 -8.27 16.82 -18.85
CA ILE A 249 -8.80 18.18 -18.68
C ILE A 249 -7.67 19.16 -18.34
N GLY A 250 -7.65 20.27 -19.07
CA GLY A 250 -6.52 21.20 -19.06
C GLY A 250 -6.72 22.38 -18.12
N SER A 251 -5.86 22.45 -17.11
CA SER A 251 -5.30 23.68 -16.51
C SER A 251 -6.25 24.83 -16.13
N GLU A 252 -7.47 24.54 -15.66
CA GLU A 252 -8.26 25.44 -14.80
C GLU A 252 -9.10 24.57 -13.83
N ASN A 253 -9.24 25.00 -12.56
CA ASN A 253 -9.91 24.30 -11.44
C ASN A 253 -11.19 23.56 -11.87
N ILE A 254 -11.18 22.22 -11.85
CA ILE A 254 -12.39 21.43 -12.07
C ILE A 254 -12.80 20.77 -10.76
N LYS A 255 -13.74 21.44 -10.09
CA LYS A 255 -14.71 20.72 -9.26
C LYS A 255 -15.54 19.82 -10.16
N LEU A 256 -15.09 18.59 -10.36
CA LEU A 256 -15.92 17.51 -10.88
C LEU A 256 -16.88 17.04 -9.77
N ASP A 257 -17.74 17.96 -9.31
CA ASP A 257 -18.89 17.57 -8.49
C ASP A 257 -19.89 16.85 -9.41
N LEU A 258 -19.74 15.53 -9.49
CA LEU A 258 -20.62 14.61 -10.23
C LEU A 258 -22.09 14.61 -9.74
N ARG A 259 -22.45 15.54 -8.84
CA ARG A 259 -23.83 15.86 -8.46
C ARG A 259 -24.44 16.98 -9.28
N THR A 260 -23.65 17.86 -9.91
CA THR A 260 -24.16 18.97 -10.75
C THR A 260 -24.15 18.67 -12.24
N ASP A 261 -23.18 17.90 -12.74
CA ASP A 261 -23.15 17.47 -14.14
C ASP A 261 -23.71 16.07 -14.30
N ASN A 262 -24.80 15.95 -15.07
CA ASN A 262 -25.63 14.75 -15.17
C ASN A 262 -25.06 13.68 -16.13
N LEU A 263 -23.75 13.42 -16.07
CA LEU A 263 -23.18 12.19 -16.63
C LEU A 263 -23.53 11.03 -15.68
N ASN A 264 -24.48 10.19 -16.11
CA ASN A 264 -24.80 8.94 -15.41
C ASN A 264 -23.71 7.88 -15.66
N PHE A 265 -22.60 8.01 -14.96
CA PHE A 265 -21.85 6.85 -14.48
C PHE A 265 -22.04 6.81 -12.96
N ARG A 266 -22.89 5.89 -12.52
CA ARG A 266 -23.23 5.63 -11.10
C ARG A 266 -23.23 4.12 -10.79
N ILE A 267 -22.77 3.33 -11.76
CA ILE A 267 -22.75 1.87 -11.78
C ILE A 267 -21.69 1.45 -12.80
N GLY A 268 -20.55 0.96 -12.35
CA GLY A 268 -19.51 0.39 -13.19
C GLY A 268 -18.17 1.11 -13.07
N ASN A 269 -17.16 0.51 -13.70
CA ASN A 269 -15.75 0.85 -13.53
C ASN A 269 -15.37 2.08 -14.37
N ASP A 270 -15.13 3.21 -13.70
CA ASP A 270 -14.82 4.49 -14.31
C ASP A 270 -13.31 4.81 -14.30
N ARG A 271 -12.88 5.73 -15.18
CA ARG A 271 -11.53 6.29 -15.18
C ARG A 271 -11.62 7.81 -15.25
N ILE A 272 -11.18 8.48 -14.19
CA ILE A 272 -11.20 9.93 -14.02
C ILE A 272 -9.76 10.43 -13.88
N GLN A 273 -9.44 11.56 -14.50
CA GLN A 273 -8.09 12.11 -14.52
C GLN A 273 -8.15 13.65 -14.46
N GLY A 274 -7.44 14.21 -13.49
CA GLY A 274 -7.30 15.63 -13.25
C GLY A 274 -6.12 16.27 -13.96
N GLY A 275 -5.77 17.47 -13.51
CA GLY A 275 -4.87 18.38 -14.18
C GLY A 275 -3.62 18.75 -13.37
N THR A 276 -3.46 20.05 -13.14
CA THR A 276 -2.33 20.66 -12.41
C THR A 276 -2.80 21.62 -11.32
N GLU A 277 -4.04 21.46 -10.87
CA GLU A 277 -4.73 22.26 -9.86
C GLU A 277 -5.50 21.31 -8.93
N ASN A 278 -5.95 21.81 -7.77
CA ASN A 278 -6.60 20.97 -6.76
C ASN A 278 -7.94 20.40 -7.25
N ASP A 279 -7.96 19.12 -7.59
CA ASP A 279 -9.13 18.43 -8.12
C ASP A 279 -9.92 17.67 -7.03
N THR A 280 -11.14 17.22 -7.34
CA THR A 280 -12.00 16.49 -6.39
C THR A 280 -12.84 15.44 -7.12
N PHE A 281 -12.62 14.17 -6.82
CA PHE A 281 -13.24 13.02 -7.47
C PHE A 281 -13.93 12.07 -6.48
N TYR A 282 -15.02 11.47 -6.96
CA TYR A 282 -15.81 10.44 -6.29
C TYR A 282 -16.11 9.33 -7.31
N GLY A 283 -15.67 8.09 -7.09
CA GLY A 283 -15.95 6.95 -7.99
C GLY A 283 -17.36 6.36 -7.80
N TYR A 284 -17.80 6.31 -6.55
CA TYR A 284 -19.07 5.78 -6.05
C TYR A 284 -19.21 4.25 -6.04
N ALA A 285 -19.31 3.59 -7.19
CA ALA A 285 -19.73 2.19 -7.24
C ALA A 285 -19.29 1.45 -8.52
N GLY A 286 -18.16 0.76 -8.41
CA GLY A 286 -17.41 0.16 -9.51
C GLY A 286 -15.96 -0.04 -9.08
N ASN A 287 -15.15 -0.72 -9.89
CA ASN A 287 -13.70 -0.77 -9.65
C ASN A 287 -13.05 0.34 -10.47
N ASP A 288 -12.84 1.49 -9.85
CA ASP A 288 -12.56 2.75 -10.50
C ASP A 288 -11.06 3.07 -10.59
N THR A 289 -10.72 4.06 -11.40
CA THR A 289 -9.35 4.58 -11.53
C THR A 289 -9.39 6.09 -11.45
N LEU A 290 -8.98 6.64 -10.30
CA LEU A 290 -8.99 8.07 -10.04
C LEU A 290 -7.54 8.59 -10.04
N ILE A 291 -7.25 9.60 -10.86
CA ILE A 291 -5.91 10.20 -10.99
C ILE A 291 -6.03 11.70 -10.73
N GLY A 292 -5.43 12.21 -9.65
CA GLY A 292 -5.38 13.63 -9.31
C GLY A 292 -4.52 14.39 -10.32
N GLY A 293 -3.21 14.25 -10.20
CA GLY A 293 -2.23 14.73 -11.18
C GLY A 293 -1.15 15.57 -10.52
N ALA A 294 -1.39 16.87 -10.45
CA ALA A 294 -0.61 17.77 -9.59
C ALA A 294 -1.56 18.78 -8.96
N GLY A 295 -1.44 19.01 -7.66
CA GLY A 295 -2.47 19.71 -6.89
C GLY A 295 -2.42 19.28 -5.43
N ASN A 296 -3.38 19.71 -4.63
CA ASN A 296 -3.70 19.01 -3.39
C ASN A 296 -5.11 18.45 -3.57
N ASP A 297 -5.17 17.22 -4.04
CA ASP A 297 -6.36 16.62 -4.62
C ASP A 297 -7.16 15.81 -3.60
N TYR A 298 -8.44 15.60 -3.88
CA TYR A 298 -9.31 14.75 -3.06
C TYR A 298 -9.88 13.63 -3.91
N LEU A 299 -9.57 12.38 -3.55
CA LEU A 299 -9.94 11.18 -4.29
C LEU A 299 -10.63 10.21 -3.33
N ASP A 300 -11.91 9.93 -3.59
CA ASP A 300 -12.76 9.01 -2.83
C ASP A 300 -13.29 7.94 -3.79
N GLY A 301 -12.83 6.69 -3.64
CA GLY A 301 -13.18 5.55 -4.49
C GLY A 301 -14.67 5.21 -4.37
N GLY A 302 -15.06 4.61 -3.25
CA GLY A 302 -16.45 4.27 -2.93
C GLY A 302 -16.63 2.78 -2.65
N ASP A 303 -17.58 2.15 -3.34
CA ASP A 303 -17.84 0.70 -3.28
C ASP A 303 -17.17 -0.02 -4.49
N GLY A 304 -16.09 -0.78 -4.26
CA GLY A 304 -15.41 -1.57 -5.29
C GLY A 304 -13.92 -1.78 -4.98
N ASP A 305 -13.15 -2.34 -5.93
CA ASP A 305 -11.68 -2.41 -5.79
C ASP A 305 -11.01 -1.31 -6.63
N ASP A 306 -10.71 -0.18 -6.00
CA ASP A 306 -10.32 1.05 -6.69
C ASP A 306 -8.81 1.22 -6.86
N SER A 307 -8.40 2.04 -7.83
CA SER A 307 -6.99 2.43 -8.06
C SER A 307 -6.82 3.95 -8.05
N LEU A 308 -6.24 4.47 -6.98
CA LEU A 308 -6.05 5.90 -6.72
C LEU A 308 -4.60 6.31 -7.00
N TYR A 309 -4.43 7.38 -7.76
CA TYR A 309 -3.14 8.01 -8.06
C TYR A 309 -3.29 9.47 -7.60
N GLY A 310 -2.59 9.88 -6.54
CA GLY A 310 -2.59 11.29 -6.14
C GLY A 310 -1.74 12.10 -7.10
N GLY A 311 -0.48 11.69 -7.25
CA GLY A 311 0.52 12.40 -8.01
C GLY A 311 1.22 13.46 -7.16
N ALA A 312 1.33 14.69 -7.67
CA ALA A 312 2.24 15.70 -7.13
C ALA A 312 1.55 16.77 -6.26
N GLY A 313 1.51 16.51 -4.95
CA GLY A 313 1.27 17.50 -3.90
C GLY A 313 0.82 16.83 -2.60
N ASN A 314 -0.11 17.44 -1.87
CA ASN A 314 -0.56 16.88 -0.58
C ASN A 314 -2.01 16.41 -0.71
N ASP A 315 -2.19 15.16 -1.13
CA ASP A 315 -3.48 14.65 -1.55
C ASP A 315 -4.25 13.99 -0.39
N THR A 316 -5.54 13.73 -0.60
CA THR A 316 -6.39 12.94 0.30
C THR A 316 -6.94 11.76 -0.47
N LEU A 317 -6.43 10.57 -0.17
CA LEU A 317 -6.73 9.32 -0.85
C LEU A 317 -7.58 8.42 0.07
N ILE A 318 -8.80 8.13 -0.37
CA ILE A 318 -9.78 7.30 0.33
C ILE A 318 -10.21 6.22 -0.67
N GLY A 319 -9.93 4.94 -0.40
CA GLY A 319 -10.48 3.86 -1.23
C GLY A 319 -11.96 3.71 -0.92
N GLY A 320 -12.27 2.95 0.12
CA GLY A 320 -13.62 2.88 0.67
C GLY A 320 -13.98 1.46 1.10
N ALA A 321 -14.78 0.79 0.28
CA ALA A 321 -15.35 -0.51 0.55
C ALA A 321 -15.01 -1.54 -0.54
N GLY A 322 -13.76 -1.99 -0.55
CA GLY A 322 -13.34 -3.21 -1.24
C GLY A 322 -11.89 -3.56 -0.96
N THR A 323 -11.09 -3.77 -2.01
CA THR A 323 -9.63 -3.98 -1.92
C THR A 323 -8.93 -2.87 -2.69
N ASP A 324 -8.74 -1.74 -2.02
CA ASP A 324 -8.35 -0.51 -2.70
C ASP A 324 -6.83 -0.33 -2.75
N ARG A 325 -6.36 0.32 -3.82
CA ARG A 325 -4.93 0.42 -4.13
C ARG A 325 -4.49 1.84 -4.47
N ILE A 326 -3.47 2.32 -3.77
CA ILE A 326 -2.72 3.51 -4.21
C ILE A 326 -1.68 3.13 -5.25
N VAL A 327 -1.47 3.98 -6.24
CA VAL A 327 -0.54 3.76 -7.35
C VAL A 327 0.28 5.01 -7.61
N GLU A 328 1.58 4.94 -7.36
CA GLU A 328 2.50 6.04 -7.66
C GLU A 328 3.69 5.57 -8.49
N THR A 329 4.21 6.44 -9.36
CA THR A 329 5.37 6.13 -10.20
C THR A 329 6.22 7.36 -10.42
N ALA A 330 7.40 7.40 -9.80
CA ALA A 330 8.37 8.46 -9.97
C ALA A 330 9.77 8.03 -9.53
N ASN A 331 10.80 8.58 -10.18
CA ASN A 331 12.19 8.47 -9.72
C ASN A 331 12.41 9.34 -8.47
N THR A 332 11.95 8.85 -7.33
CA THR A 332 12.00 9.50 -6.02
C THR A 332 11.97 8.46 -4.89
N ASN A 333 12.32 8.89 -3.69
CA ASN A 333 12.15 8.08 -2.50
C ASN A 333 10.69 8.12 -2.05
N PHE A 334 10.15 6.98 -1.63
CA PHE A 334 8.83 6.92 -0.99
C PHE A 334 8.95 6.51 0.48
N THR A 335 8.13 7.09 1.34
CA THR A 335 7.98 6.66 2.73
C THR A 335 6.50 6.56 3.04
N ILE A 336 6.07 5.39 3.51
CA ILE A 336 4.66 5.08 3.73
C ILE A 336 4.41 4.63 5.17
N THR A 337 3.24 4.99 5.67
CA THR A 337 2.68 4.58 6.96
C THR A 337 1.24 4.12 6.73
N ASN A 338 0.58 3.56 7.75
CA ASN A 338 -0.83 3.19 7.66
C ASN A 338 -1.80 4.35 7.31
N THR A 339 -1.36 5.62 7.35
CA THR A 339 -2.23 6.79 7.15
C THR A 339 -1.63 7.89 6.26
N GLN A 340 -0.40 7.72 5.75
CA GLN A 340 0.28 8.74 4.96
C GLN A 340 1.29 8.12 3.99
N LEU A 341 1.41 8.73 2.80
CA LEU A 341 2.48 8.50 1.83
C LEU A 341 3.26 9.80 1.62
N ILE A 342 4.56 9.69 1.43
CA ILE A 342 5.48 10.80 1.19
C ILE A 342 6.35 10.42 0.01
N GLY A 343 6.51 11.32 -0.97
CA GLY A 343 7.43 11.13 -2.10
C GLY A 343 7.23 12.13 -3.22
N LEU A 344 5.97 12.31 -3.65
CA LEU A 344 5.54 13.36 -4.59
C LEU A 344 4.86 14.55 -3.89
N GLY A 345 4.32 14.33 -2.70
CA GLY A 345 4.31 15.31 -1.62
C GLY A 345 4.06 14.68 -0.26
N THR A 346 2.93 14.94 0.39
CA THR A 346 2.58 14.35 1.70
C THR A 346 1.08 14.11 1.79
N ASP A 347 0.71 12.89 1.44
CA ASP A 347 -0.67 12.48 1.21
C ASP A 347 -1.27 11.91 2.48
N THR A 348 -2.57 12.08 2.65
CA THR A 348 -3.36 11.46 3.70
C THR A 348 -4.09 10.25 3.13
N ILE A 349 -3.92 9.10 3.76
CA ILE A 349 -4.45 7.80 3.29
C ILE A 349 -5.45 7.26 4.31
N SER A 350 -6.57 6.72 3.82
CA SER A 350 -7.49 5.91 4.63
C SER A 350 -8.24 4.90 3.77
N GLN A 351 -8.60 3.74 4.34
CA GLN A 351 -9.34 2.68 3.63
C GLN A 351 -8.63 2.28 2.33
N ILE A 352 -7.38 1.82 2.46
CA ILE A 352 -6.55 1.31 1.36
C ILE A 352 -5.86 0.04 1.87
N GLU A 353 -5.93 -1.02 1.09
CA GLU A 353 -5.39 -2.34 1.41
C GLU A 353 -4.03 -2.61 0.74
N VAL A 354 -3.72 -1.89 -0.34
CA VAL A 354 -2.50 -2.08 -1.13
C VAL A 354 -1.86 -0.74 -1.50
N ALA A 355 -0.54 -0.62 -1.38
CA ALA A 355 0.21 0.48 -1.99
C ALA A 355 1.14 -0.07 -3.07
N SER A 356 1.04 0.48 -4.28
CA SER A 356 1.75 0.07 -5.48
C SER A 356 2.66 1.20 -5.92
N LEU A 357 3.90 1.18 -5.43
CA LEU A 357 4.86 2.26 -5.62
C LEU A 357 5.90 1.80 -6.64
N LYS A 358 6.24 2.66 -7.61
CA LYS A 358 7.33 2.41 -8.57
C LYS A 358 8.34 3.57 -8.60
N GLY A 359 9.61 3.22 -8.61
CA GLY A 359 10.75 4.13 -8.68
C GLY A 359 11.02 4.60 -10.11
N GLY A 360 12.29 4.74 -10.43
CA GLY A 360 12.77 5.04 -11.77
C GLY A 360 14.27 4.83 -11.89
N ILE A 361 14.90 5.48 -12.88
CA ILE A 361 16.30 5.21 -13.29
C ILE A 361 17.42 5.70 -12.33
N GLY A 362 17.14 5.85 -11.05
CA GLY A 362 18.17 6.18 -10.06
C GLY A 362 17.80 5.67 -8.68
N ASN A 363 18.83 5.46 -7.87
CA ASN A 363 18.74 4.89 -6.51
C ASN A 363 17.60 5.51 -5.69
N ASN A 364 16.57 4.71 -5.42
CA ASN A 364 15.38 5.08 -4.67
C ASN A 364 15.29 4.28 -3.36
N ASN A 365 14.80 4.93 -2.30
CA ASN A 365 14.59 4.35 -0.99
C ASN A 365 13.09 4.34 -0.68
N PHE A 366 12.54 3.14 -0.50
CA PHE A 366 11.13 2.86 -0.26
C PHE A 366 11.00 2.31 1.16
N ASN A 367 10.41 3.11 2.05
CA ASN A 367 10.37 2.83 3.47
C ASN A 367 8.95 2.48 3.94
N GLY A 368 8.66 1.19 4.04
CA GLY A 368 7.44 0.62 4.60
C GLY A 368 7.49 0.28 6.09
N LEU A 369 8.57 0.61 6.82
CA LEU A 369 8.81 0.18 8.22
C LEU A 369 7.65 0.44 9.21
N ALA A 370 6.82 1.43 8.93
CA ALA A 370 5.69 1.86 9.76
C ALA A 370 4.32 1.34 9.27
N VAL A 371 4.30 0.51 8.22
CA VAL A 371 3.10 -0.14 7.68
C VAL A 371 2.84 -1.45 8.42
N THR A 372 1.61 -1.62 8.87
CA THR A 372 1.14 -2.85 9.54
C THR A 372 -0.21 -3.35 9.03
N GLN A 373 -0.82 -2.64 8.08
CA GLN A 373 -2.19 -2.90 7.61
C GLN A 373 -2.27 -3.13 6.10
N LEU A 374 -1.45 -2.43 5.31
CA LEU A 374 -1.40 -2.54 3.84
C LEU A 374 -0.43 -3.63 3.40
N ASN A 375 -0.72 -4.29 2.27
CA ASN A 375 0.29 -5.00 1.49
C ASN A 375 1.02 -4.00 0.58
N LEU A 376 2.32 -4.18 0.38
CA LEU A 376 3.17 -3.28 -0.39
C LEU A 376 3.68 -3.97 -1.66
N ASN A 377 3.37 -3.39 -2.82
CA ASN A 377 3.94 -3.76 -4.12
C ASN A 377 4.97 -2.69 -4.50
N LEU A 378 6.25 -2.98 -4.30
CA LEU A 378 7.36 -2.04 -4.46
C LEU A 378 8.22 -2.46 -5.65
N ASP A 379 8.51 -1.52 -6.55
CA ASP A 379 9.26 -1.75 -7.79
C ASP A 379 10.33 -0.65 -7.94
N GLY A 380 11.62 -0.99 -7.89
CA GLY A 380 12.74 -0.04 -7.93
C GLY A 380 12.97 0.62 -9.31
N ASP A 381 12.85 -0.18 -10.36
CA ASP A 381 13.15 0.11 -11.77
C ASP A 381 14.62 -0.04 -12.16
N ALA A 382 15.48 0.94 -11.88
CA ALA A 382 16.89 0.85 -12.24
C ALA A 382 17.76 1.79 -11.40
N GLY A 383 18.83 1.26 -10.82
CA GLY A 383 19.63 1.94 -9.81
C GLY A 383 19.96 0.96 -8.70
N ASN A 384 20.67 1.41 -7.67
CA ASN A 384 20.87 0.60 -6.48
C ASN A 384 19.86 1.06 -5.42
N ASP A 385 18.75 0.36 -5.34
CA ASP A 385 17.56 0.71 -4.61
C ASP A 385 17.53 0.07 -3.21
N THR A 386 16.63 0.55 -2.36
CA THR A 386 16.37 -0.04 -1.05
C THR A 386 14.88 -0.11 -0.84
N LEU A 387 14.33 -1.32 -0.92
CA LEU A 387 12.92 -1.61 -0.81
C LEU A 387 12.64 -2.29 0.54
N ILE A 388 11.85 -1.66 1.39
CA ILE A 388 11.51 -2.16 2.71
C ILE A 388 9.99 -2.31 2.82
N GLY A 389 9.54 -3.55 3.04
CA GLY A 389 8.16 -3.93 3.31
C GLY A 389 7.65 -3.46 4.68
N GLY A 390 6.53 -4.04 5.11
CA GLY A 390 5.78 -3.68 6.31
C GLY A 390 5.65 -4.83 7.30
N ALA A 391 4.42 -5.34 7.44
CA ALA A 391 4.06 -6.47 8.30
C ALA A 391 2.91 -7.31 7.71
N LYS A 392 2.86 -7.36 6.38
CA LYS A 392 1.85 -8.02 5.53
C LYS A 392 2.59 -8.73 4.40
N SER A 393 1.88 -9.51 3.57
CA SER A 393 2.48 -10.20 2.43
C SER A 393 2.80 -9.21 1.31
N ASP A 394 4.05 -8.82 1.23
CA ASP A 394 4.55 -7.78 0.34
C ASP A 394 5.23 -8.37 -0.92
N ILE A 395 5.33 -7.57 -1.97
CA ILE A 395 6.02 -7.92 -3.23
C ILE A 395 7.05 -6.83 -3.52
N LEU A 396 8.33 -7.18 -3.52
CA LEU A 396 9.46 -6.29 -3.75
C LEU A 396 10.19 -6.74 -5.03
N LEU A 397 10.41 -5.81 -5.96
CA LEU A 397 11.11 -6.02 -7.24
C LEU A 397 12.27 -5.02 -7.32
N GLY A 398 13.52 -5.48 -7.24
CA GLY A 398 14.70 -4.64 -7.42
C GLY A 398 14.81 -4.14 -8.85
N ARG A 399 15.04 -5.09 -9.76
CA ARG A 399 15.21 -5.02 -11.23
C ARG A 399 16.64 -4.93 -11.71
N THR A 400 17.22 -3.73 -11.80
CA THR A 400 18.55 -3.58 -12.44
C THR A 400 19.45 -2.68 -11.61
N GLY A 401 20.45 -3.29 -10.99
CA GLY A 401 21.41 -2.65 -10.10
C GLY A 401 21.60 -3.49 -8.85
N ASN A 402 22.42 -3.03 -7.91
CA ASN A 402 22.69 -3.80 -6.69
C ASN A 402 21.75 -3.35 -5.58
N ASP A 403 20.64 -4.08 -5.42
CA ASP A 403 19.49 -3.70 -4.61
C ASP A 403 19.48 -4.33 -3.22
N ARG A 404 18.80 -3.66 -2.28
CA ARG A 404 18.49 -4.20 -0.96
C ARG A 404 16.98 -4.35 -0.80
N LEU A 405 16.50 -5.58 -0.65
CA LEU A 405 15.08 -5.90 -0.44
C LEU A 405 14.88 -6.49 0.97
N GLU A 406 13.89 -6.01 1.72
CA GLU A 406 13.58 -6.46 3.09
C GLU A 406 12.05 -6.61 3.28
N GLY A 407 11.52 -7.84 3.33
CA GLY A 407 10.07 -8.12 3.47
C GLY A 407 9.54 -7.85 4.88
N ARG A 408 10.27 -8.35 5.89
CA ARG A 408 10.15 -8.16 7.35
C ARG A 408 9.20 -9.12 8.07
N ASN A 409 7.89 -8.99 7.88
CA ASN A 409 6.93 -9.93 8.46
C ASN A 409 5.79 -10.11 7.49
N GLY A 410 5.50 -11.34 7.11
CA GLY A 410 4.53 -11.60 6.06
C GLY A 410 4.67 -13.00 5.54
N ASN A 411 4.24 -13.22 4.30
CA ASN A 411 4.77 -14.28 3.46
C ASN A 411 5.11 -13.53 2.18
N ASP A 412 6.34 -13.07 2.08
CA ASP A 412 6.77 -12.00 1.19
C ASP A 412 7.36 -12.58 -0.10
N LYS A 413 7.43 -11.74 -1.14
CA LYS A 413 8.05 -12.12 -2.42
C LYS A 413 9.08 -11.08 -2.81
N LEU A 414 10.34 -11.47 -2.76
CA LEU A 414 11.47 -10.63 -3.09
C LEU A 414 12.11 -11.17 -4.37
N TYR A 415 12.26 -10.29 -5.36
CA TYR A 415 12.93 -10.58 -6.63
C TYR A 415 14.02 -9.54 -6.84
N GLY A 416 15.29 -9.98 -6.86
CA GLY A 416 16.43 -9.12 -7.18
C GLY A 416 16.40 -8.70 -8.66
N HIS A 417 16.50 -9.71 -9.53
CA HIS A 417 16.54 -9.74 -10.99
C HIS A 417 17.93 -9.63 -11.65
N GLU A 418 18.52 -8.46 -11.83
CA GLU A 418 19.82 -8.29 -12.51
C GLU A 418 20.81 -7.51 -11.64
N ASN A 419 22.03 -8.05 -11.54
CA ASN A 419 23.15 -7.60 -10.71
C ASN A 419 23.10 -8.15 -9.27
N ASN A 420 23.98 -7.67 -8.39
CA ASN A 420 24.32 -8.37 -7.15
C ASN A 420 23.50 -7.83 -5.97
N ASP A 421 22.47 -8.57 -5.61
CA ASP A 421 21.41 -8.15 -4.71
C ASP A 421 21.54 -8.71 -3.29
N THR A 422 20.83 -8.08 -2.35
CA THR A 422 20.73 -8.55 -0.96
C THR A 422 19.27 -8.60 -0.52
N LEU A 423 18.75 -9.81 -0.38
CA LEU A 423 17.34 -10.10 -0.08
C LEU A 423 17.19 -10.62 1.35
N TYR A 424 16.26 -10.03 2.12
CA TYR A 424 15.90 -10.45 3.47
C TYR A 424 14.39 -10.74 3.54
N GLY A 425 14.00 -12.00 3.73
CA GLY A 425 12.61 -12.40 3.98
C GLY A 425 12.14 -11.82 5.31
N GLY A 426 12.47 -12.48 6.42
CA GLY A 426 12.30 -11.97 7.78
C GLY A 426 11.55 -12.95 8.67
N ASN A 427 10.24 -12.77 8.82
CA ASN A 427 9.35 -13.64 9.60
C ASN A 427 8.16 -14.03 8.72
N GLY A 428 8.15 -15.27 8.22
CA GLY A 428 7.21 -15.63 7.18
C GLY A 428 7.46 -17.00 6.56
N ASN A 429 6.74 -17.32 5.50
CA ASN A 429 7.18 -18.34 4.55
C ASN A 429 7.42 -17.57 3.25
N ASP A 430 8.63 -17.06 3.11
CA ASP A 430 9.00 -16.06 2.13
C ASP A 430 9.53 -16.72 0.85
N TYR A 431 9.43 -16.00 -0.27
CA TYR A 431 9.98 -16.41 -1.55
C TYR A 431 11.04 -15.39 -1.97
N LEU A 432 12.30 -15.81 -2.03
CA LEU A 432 13.44 -15.01 -2.42
C LEU A 432 14.05 -15.60 -3.70
N ASP A 433 14.22 -14.74 -4.71
CA ASP A 433 14.72 -15.08 -6.04
C ASP A 433 15.75 -14.02 -6.42
N GLY A 434 17.03 -14.38 -6.38
CA GLY A 434 18.15 -13.48 -6.65
C GLY A 434 18.12 -13.01 -8.09
N GLY A 435 18.37 -13.93 -9.04
CA GLY A 435 18.29 -13.68 -10.48
C GLY A 435 19.65 -13.89 -11.17
N ASP A 436 20.07 -12.91 -11.97
CA ASP A 436 21.36 -12.87 -12.65
C ASP A 436 22.36 -12.00 -11.83
N GLY A 437 23.12 -12.61 -10.93
CA GLY A 437 24.01 -11.88 -10.00
C GLY A 437 24.92 -12.79 -9.19
N ASP A 438 25.77 -12.23 -8.32
CA ASP A 438 26.28 -12.99 -7.16
C ASP A 438 25.52 -12.49 -5.92
N ASP A 439 24.42 -13.15 -5.59
CA ASP A 439 23.41 -12.65 -4.65
C ASP A 439 23.62 -13.12 -3.21
N SER A 440 23.04 -12.40 -2.26
CA SER A 440 23.05 -12.75 -0.83
C SER A 440 21.64 -12.81 -0.25
N LEU A 441 21.18 -14.02 0.02
CA LEU A 441 19.83 -14.34 0.49
C LEU A 441 19.82 -14.66 1.99
N TYR A 442 18.87 -14.07 2.70
CA TYR A 442 18.57 -14.28 4.11
C TYR A 442 17.08 -14.62 4.19
N GLY A 443 16.72 -15.88 4.47
CA GLY A 443 15.31 -16.28 4.63
C GLY A 443 14.76 -15.73 5.94
N GLY A 444 15.44 -16.03 7.04
CA GLY A 444 15.00 -15.72 8.39
C GLY A 444 14.13 -16.83 8.98
N ALA A 445 12.98 -16.47 9.56
CA ALA A 445 12.19 -17.34 10.40
C ALA A 445 10.89 -17.81 9.73
N GLY A 446 10.93 -19.04 9.21
CA GLY A 446 9.80 -19.87 8.83
C GLY A 446 10.22 -20.88 7.77
N ASN A 447 9.36 -21.19 6.78
CA ASN A 447 9.71 -22.18 5.75
C ASN A 447 9.85 -21.49 4.40
N ASP A 448 11.05 -21.02 4.11
CA ASP A 448 11.28 -20.12 2.99
C ASP A 448 11.62 -20.89 1.69
N THR A 449 11.55 -20.18 0.57
CA THR A 449 12.04 -20.66 -0.73
C THR A 449 13.13 -19.72 -1.20
N LEU A 450 14.37 -20.22 -1.21
CA LEU A 450 15.58 -19.46 -1.52
C LEU A 450 16.13 -19.95 -2.87
N ILE A 451 16.15 -19.05 -3.84
CA ILE A 451 16.65 -19.29 -5.19
C ILE A 451 17.70 -18.21 -5.46
N GLY A 452 18.97 -18.59 -5.66
CA GLY A 452 19.98 -17.63 -6.13
C GLY A 452 19.73 -17.33 -7.60
N GLY A 453 20.26 -18.16 -8.49
CA GLY A 453 19.92 -18.14 -9.89
C GLY A 453 21.14 -18.38 -10.78
N ALA A 454 21.68 -17.30 -11.36
CA ALA A 454 22.73 -17.33 -12.35
C ALA A 454 23.94 -16.47 -11.93
N GLY A 455 24.70 -16.97 -10.96
CA GLY A 455 26.08 -16.55 -10.73
C GLY A 455 26.77 -17.38 -9.64
N THR A 456 27.19 -16.73 -8.56
CA THR A 456 27.78 -17.39 -7.38
C THR A 456 27.00 -16.98 -6.14
N ASP A 457 25.89 -17.67 -5.90
CA ASP A 457 24.89 -17.20 -4.96
C ASP A 457 25.10 -17.77 -3.56
N ARG A 458 24.68 -16.99 -2.55
CA ARG A 458 24.98 -17.29 -1.15
C ARG A 458 23.77 -17.13 -0.24
N ILE A 459 23.51 -18.17 0.55
CA ILE A 459 22.64 -18.07 1.74
C ILE A 459 23.45 -17.59 2.93
N VAL A 460 22.88 -16.70 3.75
CA VAL A 460 23.47 -16.23 5.00
C VAL A 460 22.43 -16.32 6.13
N GLU A 461 22.66 -17.19 7.11
CA GLU A 461 21.80 -17.30 8.30
C GLU A 461 22.63 -17.28 9.59
N ILE A 462 22.24 -16.42 10.54
CA ILE A 462 22.97 -16.23 11.80
C ILE A 462 21.96 -16.07 12.94
N ALA A 463 21.88 -17.08 13.80
CA ALA A 463 20.99 -17.06 14.97
C ALA A 463 21.47 -18.06 16.03
N ASP A 464 21.08 -17.86 17.28
CA ASP A 464 21.41 -18.71 18.44
C ASP A 464 20.69 -20.07 18.38
N THR A 465 21.05 -20.91 17.40
CA THR A 465 20.33 -22.13 17.04
C THR A 465 21.21 -23.15 16.29
N ASN A 466 20.73 -24.39 16.23
CA ASN A 466 21.35 -25.43 15.41
C ASN A 466 20.92 -25.26 13.95
N PHE A 467 21.86 -25.46 13.03
CA PHE A 467 21.57 -25.53 11.60
C PHE A 467 21.87 -26.92 11.03
N THR A 468 21.05 -27.38 10.10
CA THR A 468 21.33 -28.57 9.28
C THR A 468 21.04 -28.24 7.84
N ILE A 469 22.04 -28.42 6.97
CA ILE A 469 21.97 -28.06 5.56
C ILE A 469 22.22 -29.28 4.67
N THR A 470 21.55 -29.29 3.53
CA THR A 470 21.65 -30.27 2.44
C THR A 470 21.70 -29.52 1.12
N ASP A 471 21.97 -30.22 0.01
CA ASP A 471 21.97 -29.61 -1.32
C ASP A 471 20.62 -28.99 -1.76
N THR A 472 19.52 -29.19 -1.00
CA THR A 472 18.18 -28.67 -1.35
C THR A 472 17.40 -28.06 -0.19
N GLN A 473 17.92 -28.06 1.05
CA GLN A 473 17.20 -27.58 2.23
C GLN A 473 18.15 -27.07 3.33
N LEU A 474 17.72 -26.04 4.05
CA LEU A 474 18.28 -25.58 5.33
C LEU A 474 17.22 -25.73 6.43
N ILE A 475 17.65 -26.10 7.63
CA ILE A 475 16.79 -26.27 8.79
C ILE A 475 17.47 -25.54 9.96
N GLY A 476 16.73 -24.71 10.68
CA GLY A 476 17.21 -24.06 11.91
C GLY A 476 16.27 -22.98 12.44
N LEU A 477 15.94 -22.01 11.58
CA LEU A 477 14.92 -20.99 11.83
C LEU A 477 13.54 -21.37 11.28
N GLY A 478 13.50 -22.22 10.25
CA GLY A 478 12.44 -23.21 10.07
C GLY A 478 12.88 -24.36 9.16
N THR A 479 12.29 -24.52 7.98
CA THR A 479 12.62 -25.58 7.01
C THR A 479 12.50 -25.06 5.59
N ASP A 480 13.63 -24.59 5.08
CA ASP A 480 13.71 -23.82 3.85
C ASP A 480 13.99 -24.75 2.67
N THR A 481 13.54 -24.35 1.49
CA THR A 481 13.84 -25.00 0.22
C THR A 481 14.90 -24.18 -0.52
N ILE A 482 15.97 -24.83 -0.94
CA ILE A 482 17.12 -24.19 -1.59
C ILE A 482 17.26 -24.71 -3.02
N SER A 483 17.55 -23.82 -3.96
CA SER A 483 18.04 -24.19 -5.29
C SER A 483 18.93 -23.11 -5.89
N GLN A 484 19.87 -23.48 -6.78
CA GLN A 484 20.76 -22.52 -7.46
C GLN A 484 21.51 -21.62 -6.46
N ILE A 485 22.27 -22.25 -5.57
CA ILE A 485 23.12 -21.63 -4.56
C ILE A 485 24.46 -22.36 -4.58
N GLU A 486 25.57 -21.65 -4.42
CA GLU A 486 26.94 -22.20 -4.44
C GLU A 486 27.62 -22.10 -3.06
N LEU A 487 27.14 -21.19 -2.21
CA LEU A 487 27.73 -20.85 -0.91
C LEU A 487 26.68 -20.82 0.20
N ALA A 488 27.03 -21.28 1.40
CA ALA A 488 26.22 -21.07 2.59
C ALA A 488 27.06 -20.62 3.78
N ASN A 489 26.68 -19.49 4.38
CA ASN A 489 27.31 -18.92 5.56
C ASN A 489 26.36 -19.07 6.76
N LEU A 490 26.67 -19.94 7.71
CA LEU A 490 25.82 -20.27 8.84
C LEU A 490 26.51 -19.92 10.16
N GLY A 491 25.81 -19.24 11.08
CA GLY A 491 26.35 -18.79 12.37
C GLY A 491 25.54 -19.30 13.57
N GLY A 492 26.19 -19.98 14.52
CA GLY A 492 25.58 -20.72 15.63
C GLY A 492 25.11 -19.91 16.83
N GLY A 493 25.84 -18.86 17.22
CA GLY A 493 25.36 -17.87 18.20
C GLY A 493 26.21 -17.72 19.47
N ILE A 494 25.59 -17.93 20.63
CA ILE A 494 26.24 -17.82 21.96
C ILE A 494 25.99 -19.04 22.87
N SER A 495 25.25 -20.01 22.35
CA SER A 495 24.91 -21.28 22.99
C SER A 495 25.79 -22.40 22.42
N ASN A 496 25.68 -23.61 22.96
CA ASN A 496 26.31 -24.78 22.36
C ASN A 496 25.46 -25.25 21.18
N ASN A 497 25.95 -25.07 19.96
CA ASN A 497 25.22 -25.29 18.73
C ASN A 497 25.83 -26.38 17.84
N THR A 498 25.02 -26.89 16.91
CA THR A 498 25.45 -27.88 15.92
C THR A 498 25.10 -27.36 14.53
N LEU A 499 26.12 -27.15 13.70
CA LEU A 499 26.01 -26.71 12.31
C LEU A 499 26.44 -27.88 11.44
N ASN A 500 25.48 -28.57 10.83
CA ASN A 500 25.69 -29.85 10.16
C ASN A 500 25.46 -29.78 8.65
N GLY A 501 26.56 -29.80 7.89
CA GLY A 501 26.61 -29.87 6.44
C GLY A 501 26.95 -31.25 5.86
N SER A 502 26.99 -32.32 6.69
CA SER A 502 27.48 -33.65 6.28
C SER A 502 26.77 -34.32 5.09
N SER A 503 25.64 -33.77 4.65
CA SER A 503 24.87 -34.22 3.47
C SER A 503 24.99 -33.29 2.26
N VAL A 504 25.81 -32.24 2.33
CA VAL A 504 26.09 -31.30 1.24
C VAL A 504 27.16 -31.87 0.32
N THR A 505 26.88 -31.86 -0.98
CA THR A 505 27.81 -32.28 -2.04
C THR A 505 28.08 -31.20 -3.09
N LEU A 506 27.31 -30.11 -3.10
CA LEU A 506 27.38 -29.05 -4.11
C LEU A 506 27.90 -27.71 -3.58
N LEU A 507 27.53 -27.32 -2.36
CA LEU A 507 27.84 -26.01 -1.78
C LEU A 507 29.21 -25.99 -1.09
N ASN A 508 29.92 -24.85 -1.11
CA ASN A 508 31.00 -24.60 -0.14
C ASN A 508 30.40 -23.93 1.11
N LEU A 509 30.78 -24.41 2.28
CA LEU A 509 30.22 -23.98 3.56
C LEU A 509 31.19 -23.06 4.30
N THR A 510 30.66 -21.99 4.91
CA THR A 510 31.32 -21.23 5.97
C THR A 510 30.50 -21.37 7.24
N LEU A 511 31.00 -22.10 8.22
CA LEU A 511 30.32 -22.39 9.49
C LEU A 511 31.05 -21.65 10.62
N ASP A 512 30.32 -20.85 11.40
CA ASP A 512 30.87 -20.04 12.50
C ASP A 512 30.11 -20.39 13.79
N GLY A 513 30.74 -21.07 14.74
CA GLY A 513 30.14 -21.43 16.03
C GLY A 513 29.80 -20.18 16.86
N ALA A 514 30.73 -19.22 16.86
CA ALA A 514 30.71 -17.93 17.53
C ALA A 514 31.00 -17.96 19.03
N ALA A 515 30.18 -18.59 19.86
CA ALA A 515 30.52 -18.82 21.27
C ALA A 515 29.66 -19.92 21.89
N GLY A 516 30.26 -20.73 22.75
CA GLY A 516 29.65 -21.97 23.23
C GLY A 516 30.54 -23.15 22.84
N ASN A 517 30.23 -24.37 23.29
CA ASN A 517 30.97 -25.55 22.83
C ASN A 517 30.24 -26.14 21.62
N ASP A 518 30.73 -25.84 20.43
CA ASP A 518 30.04 -26.08 19.17
C ASP A 518 30.44 -27.39 18.50
N THR A 519 29.62 -27.83 17.54
CA THR A 519 29.93 -28.94 16.64
C THR A 519 29.66 -28.51 15.21
N LEU A 520 30.73 -28.26 14.46
CA LEU A 520 30.71 -27.78 13.08
C LEU A 520 31.14 -28.92 12.16
N ILE A 521 30.30 -29.26 11.19
CA ILE A 521 30.54 -30.37 10.26
C ILE A 521 30.35 -29.86 8.83
N GLY A 522 31.42 -29.90 8.03
CA GLY A 522 31.44 -29.59 6.60
C GLY A 522 30.75 -30.64 5.74
N GLY A 523 31.01 -30.60 4.43
CA GLY A 523 30.38 -31.43 3.40
C GLY A 523 31.38 -32.19 2.53
N ALA A 524 31.29 -32.01 1.21
CA ALA A 524 32.18 -32.63 0.22
C ALA A 524 32.92 -31.60 -0.67
N LYS A 525 33.02 -30.36 -0.19
CA LYS A 525 33.63 -29.21 -0.86
C LYS A 525 34.71 -28.60 0.04
N SER A 526 35.37 -27.53 -0.42
CA SER A 526 36.42 -26.87 0.36
C SER A 526 35.80 -25.87 1.33
N ASP A 527 35.60 -26.31 2.57
CA ASP A 527 34.81 -25.61 3.57
C ASP A 527 35.66 -24.78 4.55
N ILE A 528 35.03 -23.85 5.25
CA ILE A 528 35.64 -23.01 6.29
C ILE A 528 34.85 -23.16 7.59
N LEU A 529 35.49 -23.67 8.63
CA LEU A 529 34.90 -23.89 9.95
C LEU A 529 35.63 -23.04 10.99
N LEU A 530 34.88 -22.26 11.78
CA LEU A 530 35.38 -21.35 12.81
C LEU A 530 34.72 -21.69 14.15
N GLY A 531 35.43 -22.31 15.09
CA GLY A 531 34.92 -22.63 16.44
C GLY A 531 34.60 -21.36 17.23
N ARG A 532 35.66 -20.55 17.42
CA ARG A 532 35.72 -19.21 18.03
C ARG A 532 36.02 -19.21 19.52
N THR A 533 35.04 -19.45 20.38
CA THR A 533 35.24 -19.44 21.83
C THR A 533 34.41 -20.53 22.49
N GLY A 534 35.07 -21.64 22.77
CA GLY A 534 34.39 -22.87 23.17
C GLY A 534 35.38 -23.98 23.46
N ASN A 535 34.88 -25.17 23.68
CA ASN A 535 35.68 -26.38 23.45
C ASN A 535 34.99 -27.09 22.29
N ASP A 536 35.41 -26.76 21.08
CA ASP A 536 34.66 -26.97 19.85
C ASP A 536 35.09 -28.24 19.13
N ARG A 537 34.17 -28.81 18.36
CA ARG A 537 34.41 -29.96 17.50
C ARG A 537 34.21 -29.56 16.05
N LEU A 538 35.28 -29.57 15.26
CA LEU A 538 35.27 -29.20 13.84
C LEU A 538 35.58 -30.44 12.98
N GLU A 539 34.77 -30.71 11.97
CA GLU A 539 34.94 -31.84 11.02
C GLU A 539 34.80 -31.34 9.56
N GLY A 540 35.87 -31.31 8.76
CA GLY A 540 35.81 -30.88 7.34
C GLY A 540 35.13 -31.91 6.41
N LEU A 541 35.42 -33.20 6.66
CA LEU A 541 34.94 -34.39 5.94
C LEU A 541 35.63 -34.68 4.61
N ASN A 542 35.29 -34.01 3.50
CA ASN A 542 36.02 -34.15 2.24
C ASN A 542 36.16 -32.79 1.55
N GLY A 543 37.38 -32.39 1.25
CA GLY A 543 37.60 -31.09 0.62
C GLY A 543 39.07 -30.73 0.48
N ASN A 544 39.35 -29.47 0.81
CA ASN A 544 40.68 -28.98 1.17
C ASN A 544 40.37 -27.89 2.18
N ASP A 545 40.09 -28.32 3.40
CA ASP A 545 39.24 -27.57 4.32
C ASP A 545 40.07 -26.67 5.22
N LYS A 546 39.43 -25.65 5.80
CA LYS A 546 40.08 -24.73 6.73
C LYS A 546 39.34 -24.72 8.05
N LEU A 547 39.95 -25.33 9.05
CA LEU A 547 39.41 -25.45 10.38
C LEU A 547 40.22 -24.55 11.32
N TYR A 548 39.53 -23.66 12.03
CA TYR A 548 40.11 -22.77 13.03
C TYR A 548 39.37 -22.97 14.35
N GLY A 549 40.03 -23.51 15.37
CA GLY A 549 39.46 -23.63 16.71
C GLY A 549 39.27 -22.26 17.37
N HIS A 550 40.37 -21.51 17.44
CA HIS A 550 40.58 -20.18 18.00
C HIS A 550 40.82 -20.11 19.52
N GLN A 551 39.86 -20.42 20.40
CA GLN A 551 40.02 -20.22 21.85
C GLN A 551 39.38 -21.33 22.70
N ASN A 552 40.17 -21.76 23.67
CA ASN A 552 40.05 -22.94 24.52
C ASN A 552 40.24 -24.26 23.73
N ASN A 553 39.90 -25.40 24.35
CA ASN A 553 40.46 -26.69 23.98
C ASN A 553 39.61 -27.37 22.91
N ASP A 554 40.06 -27.30 21.67
CA ASP A 554 39.31 -27.69 20.48
C ASP A 554 39.75 -29.05 19.90
N THR A 555 38.86 -29.68 19.13
CA THR A 555 39.13 -30.94 18.43
C THR A 555 38.79 -30.82 16.95
N LEU A 556 39.83 -30.78 16.11
CA LEU A 556 39.74 -30.53 14.67
C LEU A 556 40.04 -31.82 13.89
N TYR A 557 39.16 -32.17 12.95
CA TYR A 557 39.32 -33.27 12.00
C TYR A 557 39.23 -32.73 10.58
N GLY A 558 40.31 -32.77 9.79
CA GLY A 558 40.29 -32.38 8.38
C GLY A 558 39.39 -33.34 7.60
N GLY A 559 39.87 -34.56 7.35
CA GLY A 559 39.07 -35.64 6.79
C GLY A 559 39.73 -36.28 5.58
N ASN A 560 39.27 -35.96 4.38
CA ASN A 560 39.89 -36.38 3.11
C ASN A 560 40.19 -35.13 2.28
N GLY A 561 41.47 -34.82 2.05
CA GLY A 561 41.83 -33.56 1.39
C GLY A 561 43.26 -33.16 1.68
N ASN A 562 43.63 -31.94 1.29
CA ASN A 562 44.85 -31.32 1.80
C ASN A 562 44.41 -30.17 2.71
N ASP A 563 44.21 -30.49 3.98
CA ASP A 563 43.47 -29.62 4.90
C ASP A 563 44.40 -28.68 5.66
N TYR A 564 43.86 -27.58 6.16
CA TYR A 564 44.54 -26.61 7.01
C TYR A 564 43.80 -26.54 8.36
N LEU A 565 44.47 -26.97 9.42
CA LEU A 565 43.94 -26.96 10.78
C LEU A 565 44.82 -26.04 11.65
N ASP A 566 44.16 -25.15 12.38
CA ASP A 566 44.75 -24.14 13.26
C ASP A 566 44.01 -24.25 14.59
N GLY A 567 44.67 -24.76 15.64
CA GLY A 567 44.11 -24.92 16.98
C GLY A 567 43.76 -23.56 17.57
N GLY A 568 44.77 -22.87 18.10
CA GLY A 568 44.66 -21.49 18.55
C GLY A 568 45.23 -21.28 19.95
N ASP A 569 44.46 -20.67 20.84
CA ASP A 569 44.76 -20.56 22.27
C ASP A 569 44.05 -21.69 23.04
N GLY A 570 44.69 -22.84 23.27
CA GLY A 570 44.04 -24.00 23.91
C GLY A 570 44.96 -25.19 24.07
N ASP A 571 44.53 -26.25 24.77
CA ASP A 571 45.17 -27.58 24.62
C ASP A 571 44.43 -28.37 23.53
N ASP A 572 44.88 -28.25 22.28
CA ASP A 572 44.10 -28.66 21.12
C ASP A 572 44.41 -30.06 20.61
N SER A 573 43.48 -30.67 19.87
CA SER A 573 43.64 -32.01 19.28
C SER A 573 43.36 -32.00 17.77
N LEU A 574 44.43 -32.10 16.98
CA LEU A 574 44.39 -31.94 15.53
C LEU A 574 44.62 -33.27 14.80
N TYR A 575 43.64 -33.65 13.96
CA TYR A 575 43.63 -34.84 13.14
C TYR A 575 43.53 -34.44 11.66
N GLY A 576 44.64 -34.49 10.92
CA GLY A 576 44.63 -34.15 9.48
C GLY A 576 43.69 -35.05 8.68
N GLY A 577 43.84 -36.37 8.81
CA GLY A 577 43.08 -37.34 8.02
C GLY A 577 43.86 -37.77 6.77
N ALA A 578 43.20 -37.98 5.65
CA ALA A 578 43.80 -38.54 4.44
C ALA A 578 44.12 -37.49 3.37
N GLY A 579 45.36 -37.01 3.38
CA GLY A 579 46.03 -36.36 2.25
C GLY A 579 47.33 -35.65 2.64
N ASN A 580 47.49 -34.36 2.37
CA ASN A 580 48.71 -33.64 2.76
C ASN A 580 48.38 -32.36 3.53
N ASP A 581 48.23 -32.54 4.84
CA ASP A 581 47.62 -31.52 5.69
C ASP A 581 48.65 -30.60 6.32
N THR A 582 48.23 -29.38 6.65
CA THR A 582 49.00 -28.42 7.43
C THR A 582 48.35 -28.26 8.79
N LEU A 583 49.08 -28.60 9.85
CA LEU A 583 48.62 -28.45 11.23
C LEU A 583 49.44 -27.36 11.94
N ILE A 584 48.73 -26.53 12.71
CA ILE A 584 49.27 -25.50 13.60
C ILE A 584 48.57 -25.67 14.94
N GLY A 585 49.32 -25.89 16.02
CA GLY A 585 48.76 -26.05 17.36
C GLY A 585 48.39 -24.70 17.95
N GLY A 586 49.36 -23.79 17.98
CA GLY A 586 49.21 -22.46 18.55
C GLY A 586 49.82 -22.35 19.95
N ALA A 587 48.96 -22.26 20.98
CA ALA A 587 49.32 -21.83 22.32
C ALA A 587 48.65 -22.63 23.44
N GLY A 588 49.07 -23.89 23.59
CA GLY A 588 48.87 -24.68 24.81
C GLY A 588 49.56 -26.03 24.71
N ILE A 589 48.96 -27.10 25.22
CA ILE A 589 49.47 -28.48 25.12
C ILE A 589 48.78 -29.19 23.96
N ASP A 590 49.33 -29.01 22.76
CA ASP A 590 48.68 -29.47 21.53
C ASP A 590 49.03 -30.93 21.19
N VAL A 591 48.05 -31.63 20.62
CA VAL A 591 48.15 -33.03 20.20
C VAL A 591 47.99 -33.12 18.69
N PHE A 592 49.10 -33.38 18.00
CA PHE A 592 49.11 -33.64 16.56
C PHE A 592 48.97 -35.16 16.33
N ALA A 593 47.83 -35.60 15.82
CA ALA A 593 47.59 -37.02 15.56
C ALA A 593 48.41 -37.53 14.36
N LEU A 594 48.92 -38.75 14.50
CA LEU A 594 49.63 -39.50 13.47
C LEU A 594 48.93 -40.85 13.27
N GLU A 595 48.53 -41.12 12.04
CA GLU A 595 47.85 -42.34 11.59
C GLU A 595 48.56 -42.96 10.38
N SER A 596 48.58 -44.28 10.28
CA SER A 596 49.13 -44.93 9.08
C SER A 596 48.21 -44.70 7.89
N ARG A 597 48.78 -44.28 6.75
CA ARG A 597 48.09 -43.97 5.47
C ARG A 597 47.33 -42.65 5.41
N GLN A 598 47.49 -41.80 6.42
CA GLN A 598 47.02 -40.41 6.43
C GLN A 598 47.63 -39.55 5.30
N GLY A 599 48.75 -39.99 4.72
CA GLY A 599 49.55 -39.15 3.82
C GLY A 599 50.54 -38.30 4.62
N GLN A 600 50.91 -37.10 4.12
CA GLN A 600 52.00 -36.30 4.70
C GLN A 600 51.48 -35.05 5.42
N ILE A 601 51.51 -35.09 6.75
CA ILE A 601 51.27 -33.92 7.58
C ILE A 601 52.50 -32.98 7.57
N THR A 602 52.27 -31.67 7.61
CA THR A 602 53.25 -30.64 7.90
C THR A 602 52.88 -29.90 9.18
N ILE A 603 53.76 -29.96 10.19
CA ILE A 603 53.60 -29.26 11.48
C ILE A 603 54.57 -28.09 11.51
N ASN A 604 54.08 -26.88 11.78
CA ASN A 604 54.86 -25.64 11.60
C ASN A 604 55.50 -25.07 12.87
N ASP A 605 54.92 -25.37 14.03
CA ASP A 605 55.12 -24.63 15.29
C ASP A 605 55.52 -25.50 16.50
N PHE A 606 55.47 -26.84 16.37
CA PHE A 606 55.74 -27.83 17.42
C PHE A 606 56.76 -27.41 18.51
N ILE A 607 56.26 -27.18 19.73
CA ILE A 607 57.02 -26.77 20.91
C ILE A 607 57.37 -28.00 21.75
N LYS A 608 58.62 -28.48 21.60
CA LYS A 608 59.12 -29.62 22.37
C LYS A 608 58.90 -29.45 23.88
N GLY A 609 58.27 -30.45 24.49
CA GLY A 609 58.07 -30.55 25.94
C GLY A 609 56.85 -29.79 26.43
N THR A 610 56.13 -29.15 25.51
CA THR A 610 54.74 -28.73 25.66
C THR A 610 53.89 -29.71 24.85
N ASP A 611 54.08 -29.73 23.53
CA ASP A 611 53.23 -30.44 22.56
C ASP A 611 53.55 -31.94 22.45
N LEU A 612 52.59 -32.69 21.90
CA LEU A 612 52.58 -34.14 21.84
C LEU A 612 52.25 -34.67 20.43
N LEU A 613 52.89 -35.76 20.05
CA LEU A 613 52.62 -36.52 18.83
C LEU A 613 51.74 -37.74 19.18
N GLY A 614 50.47 -37.68 18.83
CA GLY A 614 49.49 -38.72 19.18
C GLY A 614 49.52 -39.89 18.22
N LEU A 615 49.94 -41.07 18.67
CA LEU A 615 49.91 -42.29 17.86
C LEU A 615 48.55 -42.97 17.98
N THR A 616 47.79 -43.02 16.89
CA THR A 616 46.54 -43.78 16.86
C THR A 616 46.80 -45.29 16.86
N SER A 617 45.79 -46.07 17.23
CA SER A 617 45.90 -47.53 17.52
C SER A 617 46.57 -48.44 16.47
N SER A 618 46.83 -47.96 15.25
CA SER A 618 47.58 -48.66 14.22
C SER A 618 49.12 -48.53 14.33
N LEU A 619 49.61 -47.51 15.07
CA LEU A 619 51.02 -47.16 15.18
C LEU A 619 51.58 -47.43 16.60
N SER A 620 52.90 -47.51 16.69
CA SER A 620 53.63 -47.51 17.97
C SER A 620 55.02 -46.90 17.77
N PHE A 621 55.59 -46.29 18.81
CA PHE A 621 56.87 -45.59 18.70
C PHE A 621 58.01 -46.46 18.12
N ASN A 622 58.03 -47.76 18.44
CA ASN A 622 59.03 -48.70 17.94
C ASN A 622 58.95 -48.97 16.42
N ASN A 623 57.83 -48.57 15.78
CA ASN A 623 57.60 -48.70 14.34
C ASN A 623 57.95 -47.40 13.58
N LEU A 624 58.51 -46.39 14.24
CA LEU A 624 58.81 -45.10 13.62
C LEU A 624 60.30 -44.98 13.27
N ASN A 625 60.58 -44.35 12.13
CA ASN A 625 61.91 -43.85 11.79
C ASN A 625 61.89 -42.32 11.82
N ILE A 626 62.76 -41.73 12.64
CA ILE A 626 62.80 -40.29 12.92
C ILE A 626 64.16 -39.75 12.45
N ILE A 627 64.17 -38.92 11.40
CA ILE A 627 65.39 -38.46 10.74
C ILE A 627 65.35 -36.94 10.50
N ASN A 628 66.50 -36.28 10.44
CA ASN A 628 66.55 -34.87 10.04
C ASN A 628 66.15 -34.74 8.57
N ASN A 629 65.38 -33.71 8.24
CA ASN A 629 65.10 -33.35 6.85
C ASN A 629 66.43 -32.94 6.17
N THR A 630 66.74 -33.55 5.02
CA THR A 630 68.00 -33.32 4.30
C THR A 630 67.98 -32.08 3.40
N SER A 631 66.81 -31.44 3.22
CA SER A 631 66.64 -30.22 2.41
C SER A 631 66.51 -28.92 3.22
N GLY A 632 66.49 -28.97 4.56
CA GLY A 632 66.31 -27.78 5.41
C GLY A 632 66.43 -28.06 6.92
N THR A 633 65.91 -27.17 7.75
CA THR A 633 65.80 -27.36 9.21
C THR A 633 64.46 -28.02 9.56
N GLY A 634 64.48 -29.28 9.99
CA GLY A 634 63.26 -29.99 10.41
C GLY A 634 63.48 -31.49 10.64
N THR A 635 62.41 -32.16 11.04
CA THR A 635 62.34 -33.61 11.29
C THR A 635 61.36 -34.26 10.32
N ILE A 636 61.67 -35.48 9.87
CA ILE A 636 60.77 -36.35 9.11
C ILE A 636 60.49 -37.58 9.97
N ILE A 637 59.20 -37.90 10.16
CA ILE A 637 58.73 -39.11 10.85
C ILE A 637 58.15 -40.06 9.79
N GLN A 638 58.57 -41.32 9.80
CA GLN A 638 58.16 -42.34 8.83
C GLN A 638 57.65 -43.61 9.48
N ASP A 639 56.64 -44.25 8.88
CA ASP A 639 56.10 -45.54 9.28
C ASP A 639 56.90 -46.71 8.67
N LEU A 640 57.66 -47.43 9.51
CA LEU A 640 58.43 -48.60 9.11
C LEU A 640 57.55 -49.79 8.66
N THR A 641 56.29 -49.84 9.09
CA THR A 641 55.34 -50.90 8.70
C THR A 641 54.70 -50.65 7.33
N ASN A 642 54.78 -49.42 6.83
CA ASN A 642 54.19 -48.99 5.56
C ASN A 642 55.25 -48.45 4.60
N ASN A 643 56.27 -49.26 4.29
CA ASN A 643 57.33 -48.96 3.32
C ASN A 643 58.10 -47.63 3.56
N ASN A 644 58.23 -47.19 4.81
CA ASN A 644 58.81 -45.89 5.19
C ASN A 644 58.02 -44.69 4.62
N ALA A 645 56.69 -44.84 4.47
CA ALA A 645 55.80 -43.72 4.18
C ALA A 645 56.02 -42.59 5.20
N THR A 646 56.13 -41.35 4.73
CA THR A 646 56.30 -40.20 5.62
C THR A 646 54.96 -39.84 6.23
N LEU A 647 54.87 -39.84 7.56
CA LEU A 647 53.68 -39.48 8.32
C LEU A 647 53.62 -37.97 8.55
N ALA A 648 54.75 -37.37 8.93
CA ALA A 648 54.85 -35.95 9.26
C ALA A 648 56.22 -35.35 8.92
N ILE A 649 56.22 -34.09 8.50
CA ILE A 649 57.36 -33.17 8.54
C ILE A 649 57.11 -32.18 9.68
N ILE A 650 58.04 -32.10 10.63
CA ILE A 650 58.03 -31.08 11.69
C ILE A 650 59.07 -30.03 11.32
N ASN A 651 58.62 -28.82 11.01
CA ASN A 651 59.49 -27.73 10.61
C ASN A 651 60.30 -27.20 11.79
N ASN A 652 61.54 -26.78 11.53
CA ASN A 652 62.47 -26.15 12.49
C ASN A 652 62.89 -26.95 13.74
N VAL A 653 62.32 -28.14 13.99
CA VAL A 653 62.74 -29.05 15.06
C VAL A 653 63.71 -30.10 14.53
N SER A 654 64.85 -30.31 15.20
CA SER A 654 65.81 -31.37 14.84
C SER A 654 65.36 -32.74 15.33
N ALA A 655 65.64 -33.79 14.57
CA ALA A 655 65.23 -35.16 14.91
C ALA A 655 65.82 -35.68 16.24
N ALA A 656 66.99 -35.17 16.64
CA ALA A 656 67.58 -35.48 17.94
C ALA A 656 66.83 -34.87 19.14
N ASN A 657 65.93 -33.92 18.88
CA ASN A 657 65.06 -33.30 19.88
C ASN A 657 63.73 -34.04 20.04
N ILE A 658 63.31 -34.87 19.10
CA ILE A 658 62.10 -35.70 19.20
C ILE A 658 62.45 -37.02 19.92
N THR A 659 61.73 -37.34 20.99
CA THR A 659 62.06 -38.41 21.95
C THR A 659 60.80 -39.19 22.35
N PRO A 660 60.90 -40.38 22.97
CA PRO A 660 59.73 -41.20 23.31
C PRO A 660 58.72 -40.54 24.26
N SER A 661 59.11 -39.50 25.01
CA SER A 661 58.20 -38.74 25.89
C SER A 661 57.37 -37.69 25.15
N ASP A 662 57.75 -37.34 23.92
CA ASP A 662 57.01 -36.41 23.07
C ASP A 662 55.89 -37.14 22.29
N PHE A 663 55.62 -38.42 22.60
CA PHE A 663 54.57 -39.24 21.99
C PHE A 663 53.59 -39.78 23.03
N ILE A 664 52.31 -39.82 22.66
CA ILE A 664 51.25 -40.50 23.41
C ILE A 664 50.54 -41.55 22.54
N THR A 665 49.69 -42.36 23.15
CA THR A 665 48.74 -43.23 22.44
C THR A 665 47.35 -42.64 22.58
N LEU A 666 46.65 -42.51 21.45
CA LEU A 666 45.27 -42.03 21.35
C LEU A 666 44.27 -43.22 21.39
#